data_AF-A0A8J3NW02-F1
#
_entry.id   AF-A0A8J3NW02-F1
#
_cell.length_a   1.000
_cell.length_b   1.000
_cell.length_c   1.000
_cell.angle_alpha   90.00
_cell.angle_beta   90.00
_cell.angle_gamma   90.00
#
_symmetry.space_group_name_H-M   'P 1'
#
loop_
_entity.id
_entity.type
_entity.pdbx_description
1 polymer ?
#
loop_
_entity_poly.entity_id
_entity_poly.type
_entity_poly.pdbx_seq_one_letter_code
_entity_poly.pdbx_strand_id
1 'polypeptide(L)'
;MKSRSRGRTVLAALATAALGAALVLAGPSGAQAAPAGPPPRPAAPASPDPALQAHPLTAAPGPVDNPLKGWARFYSPGGDQNNGFPHSLTWGYFGLSEIMTSAANCGSYNWSIIDSMLAETAGYGNQAAIRIYMTYPGGTGSHPANAIPPCFNGNVATRADATWNVTHPDYDSPFLINALKNFIAAFGARYDGNPRLGFIHLGLVGLWGEWHTWPYDTDTADGLPDYMPTDANGAQLVAAFDAAFNTTKVEIRYADAAGGAANSRDIGYHDDSFCFREGSPLQGVTLPTSLGGASYAHLQRNIATGTENKWITSSIGGELRPEIQTFAFQSWPNGSGTVDNLKACIELAHATWMINEGSAAYSPTDANVSAAVRAMGYHLTVGNAYFKDTASGTTNVGVQISNTGVAPFYYPWTMTLGLKNSSGTVVQTWDTSWDLRTVQPLSIRAFPDWNVGSDPTYRSFGHPQYFQTSVDLAAVPQGSYQWVLRVKNPLETVDTDAKKLRFANTTQNADGWLGMGAVTVGTGGGGDTTAPSVPTGLTSTGQTSSSVSLSWSASTDNVGVTGYEVFRGSTLVGSPAGTSFTDTGLTASTSYSYTVRARDAAGNRSAVGNTVTVSTTSGGGTPTGYEAEASGNALSGGALVAACATCSGGSKVGYLGNGASMAFTNVAGGTGGPRTVTIYYLTAEARTAVVNGQTVNFASTGSWTTVGSTTVTVDLAAGSNTITFANPGGWAPDIDRITVSTAGGGGDTTAPSAPTGLASPSKTAGSVTLSWSGSTDNVGVTGYQILRGGSPVGTSTTTGFTDTGLAASTAYTYTVKAYDAAGNHSAASSPLTVTTSAGGTAPVSYEAEASGNTRTGTAATASCTACSGGAKVGYVGSGATLSFNNVAGGTGGARTVTIHYLSAVARSATVNGQTVNFAPTANWDTVGTTTVTLNLTAGNNTITFANPSGWAPDIDRITVG
;
A
#
# COMPACT_ATOMS: atom_id res chain seq x y z
N MET A 1 57.91 23.82 -59.22
CA MET A 1 57.92 23.91 -60.69
C MET A 1 57.20 22.66 -61.21
N LYS A 2 55.98 22.80 -61.77
CA LYS A 2 55.12 21.77 -62.44
C LYS A 2 54.76 20.53 -61.58
N SER A 3 53.57 19.92 -61.58
CA SER A 3 52.30 20.07 -62.28
C SER A 3 51.29 19.15 -61.56
N ARG A 4 50.02 19.54 -61.57
CA ARG A 4 48.78 18.77 -61.32
C ARG A 4 48.82 17.39 -62.03
N SER A 5 48.03 16.34 -61.73
CA SER A 5 46.59 16.31 -61.43
C SER A 5 46.10 14.86 -61.17
N ARG A 6 44.99 14.71 -60.41
CA ARG A 6 43.88 13.70 -60.53
C ARG A 6 44.25 12.21 -60.37
N GLY A 7 43.50 11.35 -59.68
CA GLY A 7 42.21 11.41 -59.00
C GLY A 7 41.67 9.98 -58.81
N ARG A 8 40.88 9.79 -57.74
CA ARG A 8 39.88 8.72 -57.49
C ARG A 8 40.34 7.26 -57.21
N THR A 9 40.23 6.93 -55.92
CA THR A 9 39.44 5.82 -55.30
C THR A 9 39.12 4.57 -56.14
N VAL A 10 39.44 3.37 -55.61
CA VAL A 10 38.51 2.29 -55.20
C VAL A 10 39.22 1.31 -54.23
N LEU A 11 38.46 0.83 -53.25
CA LEU A 11 38.77 -0.11 -52.16
C LEU A 11 39.19 -1.53 -52.62
N ALA A 12 40.12 -2.10 -51.84
CA ALA A 12 40.17 -3.44 -51.26
C ALA A 12 39.82 -4.69 -52.11
N ALA A 13 40.76 -5.63 -52.25
CA ALA A 13 41.03 -6.70 -51.27
C ALA A 13 41.79 -7.85 -51.95
N LEU A 14 42.88 -8.34 -51.35
CA LEU A 14 43.12 -9.77 -51.08
C LEU A 14 44.50 -10.00 -50.44
N ALA A 15 44.44 -10.55 -49.23
CA ALA A 15 45.29 -11.58 -48.64
C ALA A 15 46.82 -11.48 -48.77
N THR A 16 47.48 -11.38 -47.62
CA THR A 16 48.64 -12.24 -47.30
C THR A 16 48.75 -12.42 -45.79
N ALA A 17 48.83 -13.68 -45.38
CA ALA A 17 49.14 -14.09 -44.02
C ALA A 17 50.65 -14.18 -43.80
N ALA A 18 51.02 -13.89 -42.55
CA ALA A 18 51.96 -14.64 -41.70
C ALA A 18 53.37 -14.09 -41.44
N LEU A 19 53.73 -14.29 -40.16
CA LEU A 19 54.96 -14.06 -39.40
C LEU A 19 55.30 -12.59 -39.08
N GLY A 20 55.47 -12.16 -37.84
CA GLY A 20 55.63 -12.88 -36.58
C GLY A 20 56.54 -12.04 -35.69
N ALA A 21 55.98 -11.40 -34.66
CA ALA A 21 56.72 -10.84 -33.55
C ALA A 21 55.83 -10.97 -32.31
N ALA A 22 56.22 -11.90 -31.43
CA ALA A 22 55.57 -12.13 -30.16
C ALA A 22 55.77 -10.92 -29.25
N LEU A 23 54.75 -10.08 -29.13
CA LEU A 23 54.60 -9.20 -27.99
C LEU A 23 54.02 -10.06 -26.86
N VAL A 24 54.78 -10.26 -25.79
CA VAL A 24 54.25 -10.76 -24.52
C VAL A 24 53.28 -9.70 -24.01
N LEU A 25 52.00 -9.87 -24.32
CA LEU A 25 50.92 -9.17 -23.64
C LEU A 25 50.87 -9.73 -22.22
N ALA A 26 51.36 -8.96 -21.26
CA ALA A 26 50.95 -9.12 -19.88
C ALA A 26 49.42 -9.17 -19.86
N GLY A 27 48.86 -10.24 -19.30
CA GLY A 27 47.41 -10.39 -19.14
C GLY A 27 46.85 -9.17 -18.40
N PRO A 28 45.57 -8.80 -18.63
CA PRO A 28 44.99 -7.69 -17.92
C PRO A 28 45.02 -8.01 -16.42
N SER A 29 45.80 -7.26 -15.67
CA SER A 29 45.58 -7.06 -14.24
C SER A 29 44.11 -6.66 -14.09
N GLY A 30 43.30 -7.54 -13.49
CA GLY A 30 41.86 -7.34 -13.35
C GLY A 30 41.59 -5.98 -12.71
N ALA A 31 40.93 -5.09 -13.45
CA ALA A 31 40.44 -3.85 -12.88
C ALA A 31 39.39 -4.22 -11.82
N GLN A 32 39.61 -3.82 -10.56
CA GLN A 32 38.61 -3.93 -9.50
C GLN A 32 37.28 -3.34 -9.98
N ALA A 33 36.17 -4.05 -9.76
CA ALA A 33 34.87 -3.45 -9.98
C ALA A 33 34.71 -2.29 -8.98
N ALA A 34 34.09 -1.20 -9.42
CA ALA A 34 33.68 -0.15 -8.49
C ALA A 34 32.61 -0.71 -7.54
N PRO A 35 32.49 -0.18 -6.30
CA PRO A 35 31.37 -0.49 -5.43
C PRO A 35 30.05 -0.34 -6.20
N ALA A 36 29.11 -1.27 -6.03
CA ALA A 36 27.79 -1.20 -6.66
C ALA A 36 27.04 0.08 -6.25
N GLY A 37 27.43 0.64 -5.10
CA GLY A 37 26.80 1.80 -4.53
C GLY A 37 25.53 1.44 -3.78
N PRO A 38 24.83 2.43 -3.23
CA PRO A 38 23.62 2.17 -2.48
C PRO A 38 22.54 1.60 -3.40
N PRO A 39 21.84 0.54 -2.99
CA PRO A 39 20.80 -0.05 -3.81
C PRO A 39 19.63 0.93 -3.97
N PRO A 40 18.95 0.93 -5.14
CA PRO A 40 17.78 1.77 -5.34
C PRO A 40 16.68 1.35 -4.37
N ARG A 41 15.96 2.36 -3.86
CA ARG A 41 14.81 2.13 -2.99
C ARG A 41 13.75 1.30 -3.75
N PRO A 42 13.21 0.20 -3.19
CA PRO A 42 12.10 -0.51 -3.81
C PRO A 42 10.90 0.42 -4.03
N ALA A 43 10.08 0.12 -5.03
CA ALA A 43 8.86 0.88 -5.29
C ALA A 43 7.95 0.91 -4.06
N ALA A 44 7.33 2.06 -3.81
CA ALA A 44 6.37 2.18 -2.73
C ALA A 44 5.16 1.26 -3.01
N PRO A 45 4.67 0.54 -2.00
CA PRO A 45 3.46 -0.28 -2.14
C PRO A 45 2.24 0.62 -2.37
N ALA A 46 1.14 0.00 -2.80
CA ALA A 46 -0.15 0.68 -2.86
C ALA A 46 -0.54 1.23 -1.48
N SER A 47 -1.24 2.37 -1.47
CA SER A 47 -1.82 2.89 -0.23
C SER A 47 -2.95 1.98 0.26
N PRO A 48 -3.18 1.91 1.59
CA PRO A 48 -4.31 1.17 2.14
C PRO A 48 -5.64 1.61 1.52
N ASP A 49 -6.55 0.65 1.30
CA ASP A 49 -7.90 0.94 0.80
C ASP A 49 -8.63 1.87 1.78
N PRO A 50 -8.98 3.11 1.37
CA PRO A 50 -9.62 4.07 2.25
C PRO A 50 -11.05 3.66 2.67
N ALA A 51 -11.63 2.65 2.02
CA ALA A 51 -12.93 2.08 2.40
C ALA A 51 -12.84 1.08 3.56
N LEU A 52 -11.63 0.68 3.97
CA LEU A 52 -11.41 -0.21 5.10
C LEU A 52 -11.00 0.57 6.35
N GLN A 53 -11.51 0.16 7.50
CA GLN A 53 -11.12 0.73 8.78
C GLN A 53 -9.75 0.19 9.19
N ALA A 54 -8.88 1.07 9.66
CA ALA A 54 -7.59 0.70 10.22
C ALA A 54 -7.75 0.22 11.66
N HIS A 55 -7.10 -0.90 11.97
CA HIS A 55 -7.01 -1.53 13.28
C HIS A 55 -5.54 -1.56 13.67
N PRO A 56 -5.06 -0.59 14.48
CA PRO A 56 -3.66 -0.54 14.88
C PRO A 56 -3.27 -1.74 15.76
N LEU A 57 -2.10 -2.32 15.50
CA LEU A 57 -1.52 -3.38 16.33
C LEU A 57 -0.28 -2.86 17.06
N THR A 58 -0.15 -3.22 18.33
CA THR A 58 0.98 -2.82 19.16
C THR A 58 2.18 -3.73 18.89
N ALA A 59 3.34 -3.12 18.64
CA ALA A 59 4.60 -3.83 18.49
C ALA A 59 5.08 -4.42 19.83
N ALA A 60 5.83 -5.51 19.78
CA ALA A 60 6.51 -6.14 20.92
C ALA A 60 7.90 -6.62 20.48
N PRO A 61 8.81 -7.00 21.41
CA PRO A 61 10.05 -7.64 21.02
C PRO A 61 9.79 -8.93 20.22
N GLY A 62 10.41 -9.08 19.05
CA GLY A 62 10.25 -10.29 18.24
C GLY A 62 10.84 -11.55 18.91
N PRO A 63 10.37 -12.75 18.56
CA PRO A 63 10.98 -13.99 19.04
C PRO A 63 12.41 -14.18 18.52
N VAL A 64 13.27 -14.74 19.36
CA VAL A 64 14.69 -14.98 19.04
C VAL A 64 14.91 -16.33 18.33
N ASP A 65 13.92 -17.22 18.39
CA ASP A 65 13.87 -18.54 17.78
C ASP A 65 12.93 -18.58 16.57
N ASN A 66 12.80 -17.46 15.86
CA ASN A 66 12.04 -17.42 14.60
C ASN A 66 12.77 -18.24 13.52
N PRO A 67 12.05 -18.99 12.65
CA PRO A 67 12.66 -19.89 11.65
C PRO A 67 13.61 -19.19 10.67
N LEU A 68 14.62 -19.93 10.18
CA LEU A 68 15.51 -19.52 9.06
C LEU A 68 16.35 -18.25 9.31
N LYS A 69 16.61 -17.90 10.57
CA LYS A 69 17.46 -16.76 10.94
C LYS A 69 18.13 -16.95 12.29
N GLY A 70 19.09 -16.10 12.61
CA GLY A 70 19.75 -16.08 13.92
C GLY A 70 20.85 -17.14 14.03
N TRP A 71 20.95 -17.81 15.17
CA TRP A 71 22.03 -18.77 15.40
C TRP A 71 21.68 -20.16 14.90
N ALA A 72 22.70 -20.88 14.43
CA ALA A 72 22.67 -22.31 14.19
C ALA A 72 23.69 -23.01 15.09
N ARG A 73 23.32 -24.18 15.64
CA ARG A 73 24.22 -25.03 16.44
C ARG A 73 24.62 -26.27 15.68
N PHE A 74 25.78 -26.85 16.00
CA PHE A 74 26.18 -28.10 15.35
C PHE A 74 25.22 -29.23 15.71
N TYR A 75 24.86 -29.99 14.70
CA TYR A 75 24.14 -31.23 14.87
C TYR A 75 25.00 -32.23 15.66
N SER A 76 24.38 -32.87 16.64
CA SER A 76 24.99 -33.91 17.46
C SER A 76 23.97 -35.05 17.60
N PRO A 77 24.18 -36.20 16.95
CA PRO A 77 23.20 -37.30 16.95
C PRO A 77 22.78 -37.74 18.36
N GLY A 78 21.48 -37.76 18.62
CA GLY A 78 20.88 -38.08 19.92
C GLY A 78 21.05 -37.00 20.99
N GLY A 79 21.68 -35.87 20.66
CA GLY A 79 21.85 -34.74 21.56
C GLY A 79 20.66 -33.78 21.49
N ASP A 80 20.30 -33.17 22.63
CA ASP A 80 19.26 -32.13 22.67
C ASP A 80 19.70 -30.90 21.87
N GLN A 81 19.10 -30.73 20.70
CA GLN A 81 19.40 -29.61 19.81
C GLN A 81 18.90 -28.28 20.37
N ASN A 82 17.96 -28.25 21.32
CA ASN A 82 17.37 -27.01 21.85
C ASN A 82 18.00 -26.50 23.15
N ASN A 83 19.06 -27.15 23.64
CA ASN A 83 19.74 -26.68 24.85
C ASN A 83 20.46 -25.33 24.62
N GLY A 84 20.51 -24.49 25.67
CA GLY A 84 21.17 -23.17 25.63
C GLY A 84 20.27 -22.04 25.12
N PHE A 85 20.85 -21.10 24.36
CA PHE A 85 20.10 -19.98 23.80
C PHE A 85 19.07 -20.45 22.76
N PRO A 86 17.82 -19.92 22.75
CA PRO A 86 16.81 -20.32 21.79
C PRO A 86 17.23 -19.99 20.35
N HIS A 87 17.05 -20.95 19.46
CA HIS A 87 17.38 -20.86 18.03
C HIS A 87 16.41 -21.72 17.21
N SER A 88 16.49 -21.67 15.88
CA SER A 88 15.59 -22.41 14.97
C SER A 88 16.32 -23.17 13.87
N LEU A 89 17.65 -23.12 13.86
CA LEU A 89 18.51 -23.73 12.87
C LEU A 89 19.51 -24.70 13.51
N THR A 90 19.72 -25.83 12.85
CA THR A 90 20.76 -26.79 13.21
C THR A 90 21.70 -26.97 12.02
N TRP A 91 23.00 -26.89 12.25
CA TRP A 91 24.06 -27.01 11.26
C TRP A 91 24.56 -28.45 11.17
N GLY A 92 24.35 -29.09 10.02
CA GLY A 92 24.82 -30.43 9.71
C GLY A 92 26.05 -30.41 8.81
N TYR A 93 27.02 -31.29 9.08
CA TYR A 93 28.26 -31.32 8.31
C TYR A 93 28.62 -32.75 7.96
N PHE A 94 28.77 -33.06 6.66
CA PHE A 94 28.89 -34.43 6.18
C PHE A 94 30.05 -34.61 5.22
N GLY A 95 30.74 -35.74 5.32
CA GLY A 95 31.73 -36.14 4.35
C GLY A 95 31.10 -36.74 3.09
N LEU A 96 31.53 -36.33 1.90
CA LEU A 96 31.00 -36.86 0.64
C LEU A 96 31.14 -38.39 0.53
N SER A 97 32.23 -38.97 1.05
CA SER A 97 32.44 -40.43 1.08
C SER A 97 31.41 -41.21 1.92
N GLU A 98 30.73 -40.56 2.88
CA GLU A 98 29.65 -41.20 3.67
C GLU A 98 28.37 -41.37 2.83
N ILE A 99 28.24 -40.55 1.79
CA ILE A 99 27.10 -40.55 0.86
C ILE A 99 27.46 -41.36 -0.39
N MET A 100 28.63 -41.14 -0.97
CA MET A 100 29.15 -41.87 -2.13
C MET A 100 30.01 -43.05 -1.70
N THR A 101 29.39 -44.10 -1.16
CA THR A 101 30.08 -45.20 -0.48
C THR A 101 30.60 -46.30 -1.42
N SER A 102 30.05 -46.41 -2.63
CA SER A 102 30.41 -47.48 -3.56
C SER A 102 31.75 -47.20 -4.23
N ALA A 103 32.70 -48.14 -4.16
CA ALA A 103 33.96 -48.06 -4.91
C ALA A 103 33.77 -48.32 -6.42
N ALA A 104 32.72 -49.05 -6.81
CA ALA A 104 32.50 -49.48 -8.19
C ALA A 104 31.56 -48.56 -8.99
N ASN A 105 30.76 -47.72 -8.32
CA ASN A 105 29.75 -46.90 -8.96
C ASN A 105 29.59 -45.53 -8.28
N CYS A 106 30.14 -44.47 -8.90
CA CYS A 106 30.01 -43.09 -8.43
C CYS A 106 28.58 -42.52 -8.53
N GLY A 107 27.64 -43.21 -9.18
CA GLY A 107 26.22 -42.82 -9.24
C GLY A 107 25.37 -43.40 -8.11
N SER A 108 25.96 -44.11 -7.15
CA SER A 108 25.26 -44.70 -6.01
C SER A 108 25.38 -43.80 -4.78
N TYR A 109 24.24 -43.35 -4.25
CA TYR A 109 24.18 -42.41 -3.13
C TYR A 109 23.42 -42.99 -1.93
N ASN A 110 24.06 -43.02 -0.77
CA ASN A 110 23.46 -43.36 0.51
C ASN A 110 23.01 -42.08 1.23
N TRP A 111 21.71 -41.81 1.19
CA TRP A 111 21.12 -40.60 1.77
C TRP A 111 20.77 -40.72 3.25
N SER A 112 20.92 -41.91 3.86
CA SER A 112 20.41 -42.20 5.20
C SER A 112 20.94 -41.24 6.27
N ILE A 113 22.21 -40.84 6.18
CA ILE A 113 22.85 -39.96 7.17
C ILE A 113 22.22 -38.56 7.19
N ILE A 114 21.90 -38.02 6.00
CA ILE A 114 21.23 -36.72 5.87
C ILE A 114 19.76 -36.88 6.30
N ASP A 115 19.07 -37.94 5.86
CA ASP A 115 17.68 -38.16 6.22
C ASP A 115 17.45 -38.28 7.73
N SER A 116 18.35 -38.99 8.43
CA SER A 116 18.34 -39.13 9.89
C SER A 116 18.54 -37.78 10.58
N MET A 117 19.55 -37.00 10.17
CA MET A 117 19.79 -35.66 10.73
C MET A 117 18.60 -34.72 10.51
N LEU A 118 18.02 -34.71 9.30
CA LEU A 118 16.87 -33.87 8.99
C LEU A 118 15.64 -34.26 9.81
N ALA A 119 15.41 -35.57 10.03
CA ALA A 119 14.30 -36.04 10.85
C ALA A 119 14.46 -35.65 12.32
N GLU A 120 15.65 -35.83 12.89
CA GLU A 120 15.93 -35.46 14.28
C GLU A 120 15.84 -33.94 14.48
N THR A 121 16.44 -33.16 13.58
CA THR A 121 16.38 -31.69 13.61
C THR A 121 14.93 -31.18 13.58
N ALA A 122 14.09 -31.80 12.73
CA ALA A 122 12.67 -31.47 12.64
C ALA A 122 11.92 -31.78 13.95
N GLY A 123 12.27 -32.87 14.63
CA GLY A 123 11.71 -33.25 15.94
C GLY A 123 12.06 -32.26 17.07
N TYR A 124 13.08 -31.42 16.88
CA TYR A 124 13.37 -30.28 17.77
C TYR A 124 12.68 -28.98 17.32
N GLY A 125 11.85 -29.04 16.29
CA GLY A 125 11.18 -27.89 15.69
C GLY A 125 12.06 -27.01 14.82
N ASN A 126 13.30 -27.45 14.53
CA ASN A 126 14.30 -26.70 13.78
C ASN A 126 14.30 -27.09 12.30
N GLN A 127 14.85 -26.20 11.47
CA GLN A 127 15.27 -26.54 10.12
C GLN A 127 16.80 -26.71 10.10
N ALA A 128 17.30 -27.49 9.15
CA ALA A 128 18.71 -27.72 8.99
C ALA A 128 19.34 -26.72 8.02
N ALA A 129 20.61 -26.41 8.25
CA ALA A 129 21.51 -25.90 7.25
C ALA A 129 22.66 -26.91 7.12
N ILE A 130 23.14 -27.24 5.91
CA ILE A 130 24.15 -28.28 5.75
C ILE A 130 25.33 -27.89 4.86
N ARG A 131 26.49 -28.49 5.12
CA ARG A 131 27.63 -28.52 4.20
C ARG A 131 28.05 -29.97 3.95
N ILE A 132 28.48 -30.25 2.72
CA ILE A 132 29.06 -31.54 2.35
C ILE A 132 30.48 -31.28 1.87
N TYR A 133 31.49 -31.84 2.56
CA TYR A 133 32.90 -31.62 2.28
C TYR A 133 33.57 -32.85 1.67
N MET A 134 34.74 -32.62 1.07
CA MET A 134 35.60 -33.70 0.59
C MET A 134 36.97 -33.71 1.28
N THR A 135 37.51 -32.55 1.69
CA THR A 135 38.78 -32.47 2.41
C THR A 135 38.59 -31.75 3.74
N TYR A 136 39.02 -32.39 4.82
CA TYR A 136 38.84 -31.88 6.20
C TYR A 136 39.91 -32.47 7.13
N PRO A 137 40.61 -31.65 7.93
CA PRO A 137 41.62 -32.10 8.88
C PRO A 137 41.02 -32.84 10.08
N GLY A 138 41.45 -34.07 10.36
CA GLY A 138 41.08 -34.77 11.60
C GLY A 138 39.60 -35.16 11.77
N GLY A 139 38.74 -34.85 10.79
CA GLY A 139 37.28 -35.09 10.82
C GLY A 139 36.50 -34.09 11.69
N THR A 140 35.17 -34.07 11.57
CA THR A 140 34.26 -33.20 12.37
C THR A 140 33.59 -33.98 13.50
N GLY A 141 34.38 -34.57 14.40
CA GLY A 141 33.86 -35.43 15.46
C GLY A 141 33.50 -36.82 14.94
N SER A 142 32.22 -37.08 14.63
CA SER A 142 31.73 -38.38 14.15
C SER A 142 31.95 -38.65 12.65
N HIS A 143 32.36 -37.64 11.89
CA HIS A 143 32.55 -37.73 10.44
C HIS A 143 34.02 -37.86 10.04
N PRO A 144 34.34 -38.51 8.92
CA PRO A 144 35.70 -38.88 8.55
C PRO A 144 36.57 -37.66 8.19
N ALA A 145 37.85 -37.72 8.53
CA ALA A 145 38.87 -36.90 7.87
C ALA A 145 38.98 -37.30 6.39
N ASN A 146 39.24 -36.34 5.48
CA ASN A 146 39.32 -36.57 4.03
C ASN A 146 38.23 -37.49 3.48
N ALA A 147 37.03 -36.95 3.31
CA ALA A 147 35.87 -37.67 2.83
C ALA A 147 35.84 -37.83 1.30
N ILE A 148 36.96 -38.20 0.67
CA ILE A 148 37.06 -38.48 -0.77
C ILE A 148 36.36 -39.81 -1.08
N PRO A 149 35.33 -39.85 -1.93
CA PRO A 149 34.65 -41.08 -2.31
C PRO A 149 35.59 -42.16 -2.87
N PRO A 150 35.44 -43.44 -2.45
CA PRO A 150 36.31 -44.52 -2.90
C PRO A 150 36.27 -44.77 -4.41
N CYS A 151 35.18 -44.43 -5.11
CA CYS A 151 35.11 -44.56 -6.57
C CYS A 151 36.01 -43.57 -7.33
N PHE A 152 36.60 -42.58 -6.65
CA PHE A 152 37.55 -41.63 -7.25
C PHE A 152 38.96 -42.22 -7.30
N ASN A 153 39.22 -43.31 -6.56
CA ASN A 153 40.53 -43.95 -6.52
C ASN A 153 40.98 -44.42 -7.91
N GLY A 154 42.19 -44.03 -8.32
CA GLY A 154 42.74 -44.31 -9.66
C GLY A 154 42.16 -43.48 -10.80
N ASN A 155 41.11 -42.67 -10.57
CA ASN A 155 40.49 -41.80 -11.56
C ASN A 155 40.79 -40.30 -11.33
N VAL A 156 41.11 -39.91 -10.10
CA VAL A 156 41.40 -38.53 -9.70
C VAL A 156 42.77 -38.49 -9.03
N ALA A 157 43.66 -37.62 -9.50
CA ALA A 157 44.96 -37.42 -8.87
C ALA A 157 44.78 -36.76 -7.50
N THR A 158 45.70 -37.02 -6.57
CA THR A 158 45.64 -36.47 -5.20
C THR A 158 47.00 -35.97 -4.74
N ARG A 159 47.00 -34.88 -3.97
CA ARG A 159 48.18 -34.23 -3.39
C ARG A 159 48.07 -34.24 -1.88
N ALA A 160 49.14 -34.66 -1.20
CA ALA A 160 49.21 -34.58 0.25
C ALA A 160 49.46 -33.14 0.70
N ASP A 161 48.75 -32.73 1.74
CA ASP A 161 48.92 -31.46 2.44
C ASP A 161 49.50 -31.76 3.82
N ALA A 162 50.78 -31.42 4.01
CA ALA A 162 51.46 -31.66 5.28
C ALA A 162 51.11 -30.63 6.35
N THR A 163 50.65 -29.44 5.96
CA THR A 163 50.28 -28.35 6.87
C THR A 163 49.06 -28.72 7.69
N TRP A 164 48.04 -29.25 7.01
CA TRP A 164 46.77 -29.62 7.61
C TRP A 164 46.58 -31.12 7.76
N ASN A 165 47.57 -31.92 7.33
CA ASN A 165 47.50 -33.37 7.31
C ASN A 165 46.26 -33.88 6.56
N VAL A 166 46.01 -33.30 5.37
CA VAL A 166 44.90 -33.69 4.48
C VAL A 166 45.41 -34.18 3.12
N THR A 167 44.50 -34.61 2.28
CA THR A 167 44.78 -34.98 0.89
C THR A 167 43.80 -34.26 0.00
N HIS A 168 44.30 -33.42 -0.91
CA HIS A 168 43.50 -32.68 -1.86
C HIS A 168 43.35 -33.48 -3.16
N PRO A 169 42.14 -33.72 -3.66
CA PRO A 169 41.96 -34.21 -5.02
C PRO A 169 42.22 -33.09 -6.02
N ASP A 170 42.63 -33.45 -7.22
CA ASP A 170 42.65 -32.56 -8.37
C ASP A 170 41.21 -32.16 -8.74
N TYR A 171 40.79 -30.98 -8.27
CA TYR A 171 39.45 -30.44 -8.49
C TYR A 171 39.19 -30.07 -9.97
N ASP A 172 40.24 -29.97 -10.80
CA ASP A 172 40.12 -29.76 -12.24
C ASP A 172 39.94 -31.06 -13.05
N SER A 173 40.04 -32.22 -12.41
CA SER A 173 39.83 -33.52 -13.07
C SER A 173 38.45 -33.56 -13.75
N PRO A 174 38.38 -33.82 -15.08
CA PRO A 174 37.11 -33.96 -15.79
C PRO A 174 36.23 -35.09 -15.22
N PHE A 175 36.85 -36.14 -14.69
CA PHE A 175 36.14 -37.22 -14.01
C PHE A 175 35.46 -36.70 -12.74
N LEU A 176 36.19 -35.98 -11.90
CA LEU A 176 35.67 -35.42 -10.66
C LEU A 176 34.56 -34.40 -10.94
N ILE A 177 34.77 -33.44 -11.84
CA ILE A 177 33.76 -32.44 -12.20
C ILE A 177 32.46 -33.10 -12.68
N ASN A 178 32.54 -34.15 -13.51
CA ASN A 178 31.34 -34.88 -13.94
C ASN A 178 30.68 -35.64 -12.80
N ALA A 179 31.44 -36.28 -11.92
CA ALA A 179 30.91 -36.98 -10.76
C ALA A 179 30.19 -36.03 -9.78
N LEU A 180 30.78 -34.86 -9.50
CA LEU A 180 30.17 -33.82 -8.68
C LEU A 180 28.93 -33.22 -9.39
N LYS A 181 29.02 -33.00 -10.70
CA LYS A 181 27.91 -32.82 -11.68
C LYS A 181 26.67 -33.62 -11.31
N ASN A 182 26.86 -34.93 -11.39
CA ASN A 182 25.80 -35.92 -11.20
C ASN A 182 25.32 -35.99 -9.75
N PHE A 183 26.24 -35.86 -8.78
CA PHE A 183 25.90 -35.82 -7.37
C PHE A 183 25.01 -34.61 -7.05
N ILE A 184 25.37 -33.41 -7.49
CA ILE A 184 24.60 -32.18 -7.27
C ILE A 184 23.20 -32.31 -7.86
N ALA A 185 23.07 -32.85 -9.09
CA ALA A 185 21.78 -33.10 -9.70
C ALA A 185 20.92 -34.09 -8.89
N ALA A 186 21.50 -35.18 -8.38
CA ALA A 186 20.80 -36.14 -7.53
C ALA A 186 20.45 -35.55 -6.15
N PHE A 187 21.31 -34.70 -5.61
CA PHE A 187 21.11 -34.02 -4.34
C PHE A 187 19.94 -33.02 -4.42
N GLY A 188 19.91 -32.17 -5.45
CA GLY A 188 18.80 -31.25 -5.71
C GLY A 188 17.49 -31.98 -5.99
N ALA A 189 17.51 -33.01 -6.84
CA ALA A 189 16.33 -33.83 -7.14
C ALA A 189 15.70 -34.47 -5.89
N ARG A 190 16.50 -34.71 -4.83
CA ARG A 190 16.02 -35.28 -3.57
C ARG A 190 15.59 -34.24 -2.54
N TYR A 191 16.29 -33.11 -2.45
CA TYR A 191 16.17 -32.20 -1.30
C TYR A 191 15.75 -30.77 -1.63
N ASP A 192 15.72 -30.34 -2.90
CA ASP A 192 15.21 -29.00 -3.22
C ASP A 192 13.73 -28.87 -2.81
N GLY A 193 13.43 -27.85 -2.00
CA GLY A 193 12.10 -27.63 -1.44
C GLY A 193 11.72 -28.55 -0.27
N ASN A 194 12.64 -29.39 0.23
CA ASN A 194 12.39 -30.17 1.44
C ASN A 194 12.21 -29.22 2.64
N PRO A 195 11.07 -29.27 3.35
CA PRO A 195 10.74 -28.29 4.40
C PRO A 195 11.69 -28.35 5.61
N ARG A 196 12.44 -29.45 5.78
CA ARG A 196 13.43 -29.63 6.84
C ARG A 196 14.76 -28.95 6.54
N LEU A 197 15.03 -28.56 5.29
CA LEU A 197 16.32 -28.02 4.86
C LEU A 197 16.18 -26.55 4.45
N GLY A 198 16.75 -25.66 5.25
CA GLY A 198 16.73 -24.22 5.07
C GLY A 198 17.93 -23.65 4.31
N PHE A 199 19.13 -24.21 4.42
CA PHE A 199 20.31 -23.69 3.72
C PHE A 199 21.31 -24.78 3.35
N ILE A 200 22.06 -24.56 2.27
CA ILE A 200 23.15 -25.43 1.84
C ILE A 200 24.40 -24.57 1.59
N HIS A 201 25.48 -24.78 2.32
CA HIS A 201 26.78 -24.24 1.92
C HIS A 201 27.39 -25.13 0.83
N LEU A 202 27.89 -24.52 -0.24
CA LEU A 202 28.62 -25.21 -1.31
C LEU A 202 29.97 -25.70 -0.77
N GLY A 203 30.02 -26.93 -0.24
CA GLY A 203 31.20 -27.50 0.41
C GLY A 203 32.07 -28.44 -0.41
N LEU A 204 31.69 -28.72 -1.67
CA LEU A 204 32.32 -29.81 -2.44
C LEU A 204 33.73 -29.49 -2.93
N VAL A 205 34.22 -28.26 -2.72
CA VAL A 205 35.51 -27.77 -3.19
C VAL A 205 36.32 -27.18 -2.04
N GLY A 206 37.59 -27.53 -1.97
CA GLY A 206 38.56 -26.97 -1.03
C GLY A 206 38.55 -27.60 0.35
N LEU A 207 39.58 -27.25 1.12
CA LEU A 207 39.78 -27.54 2.53
C LEU A 207 38.59 -27.00 3.34
N TRP A 208 38.02 -27.81 4.24
CA TRP A 208 36.77 -27.52 4.97
C TRP A 208 35.56 -27.23 4.05
N GLY A 209 35.65 -27.59 2.76
CA GLY A 209 34.66 -27.18 1.78
C GLY A 209 34.56 -25.66 1.59
N GLU A 210 35.64 -24.93 1.87
CA GLU A 210 35.65 -23.48 1.91
C GLU A 210 36.23 -22.83 0.65
N TRP A 211 36.36 -23.59 -0.45
CA TRP A 211 36.84 -23.09 -1.74
C TRP A 211 38.26 -22.52 -1.72
N HIS A 212 39.15 -23.10 -0.90
CA HIS A 212 40.60 -22.87 -0.97
C HIS A 212 41.37 -24.13 -0.55
N THR A 213 42.65 -24.24 -0.92
CA THR A 213 43.58 -25.30 -0.48
C THR A 213 44.79 -24.74 0.26
N TRP A 214 44.62 -23.56 0.88
CA TRP A 214 45.67 -22.87 1.62
C TRP A 214 46.54 -23.79 2.49
N PRO A 215 47.89 -23.69 2.43
CA PRO A 215 48.68 -22.66 1.74
C PRO A 215 48.98 -22.95 0.25
N TYR A 216 48.40 -24.01 -0.31
CA TYR A 216 48.71 -24.46 -1.67
C TYR A 216 47.78 -23.86 -2.73
N ASP A 217 46.81 -23.04 -2.33
CA ASP A 217 46.00 -22.26 -3.26
C ASP A 217 46.92 -21.31 -4.04
N THR A 218 46.94 -21.39 -5.37
CA THR A 218 47.81 -20.61 -6.25
C THR A 218 49.33 -20.84 -6.09
N ASP A 219 49.75 -21.81 -5.26
CA ASP A 219 51.17 -22.09 -5.02
C ASP A 219 51.78 -22.92 -6.15
N THR A 220 52.73 -22.32 -6.86
CA THR A 220 53.58 -22.97 -7.87
C THR A 220 55.03 -23.11 -7.40
N ALA A 221 55.37 -22.64 -6.20
CA ALA A 221 56.74 -22.54 -5.69
C ALA A 221 57.35 -23.91 -5.37
N ASP A 222 56.52 -24.93 -5.09
CA ASP A 222 56.96 -26.30 -4.85
C ASP A 222 56.95 -27.19 -6.11
N GLY A 223 56.57 -26.63 -7.27
CA GLY A 223 56.57 -27.33 -8.55
C GLY A 223 55.46 -28.39 -8.70
N LEU A 224 54.56 -28.51 -7.73
CA LEU A 224 53.37 -29.34 -7.82
C LEU A 224 52.23 -28.57 -8.50
N PRO A 225 51.29 -29.25 -9.20
CA PRO A 225 50.16 -28.54 -9.79
C PRO A 225 49.23 -27.96 -8.71
N ASP A 226 48.63 -26.81 -9.01
CA ASP A 226 47.49 -26.30 -8.24
C ASP A 226 46.31 -27.23 -8.46
N TYR A 227 45.77 -27.76 -7.37
CA TYR A 227 44.67 -28.73 -7.41
C TYR A 227 43.32 -28.06 -7.21
N MET A 228 43.26 -26.75 -6.98
CA MET A 228 42.00 -26.00 -7.06
C MET A 228 41.46 -25.98 -8.49
N PRO A 229 40.13 -25.95 -8.67
CA PRO A 229 39.57 -25.88 -10.01
C PRO A 229 39.85 -24.51 -10.61
N THR A 230 40.15 -24.46 -11.91
CA THR A 230 40.07 -23.23 -12.69
C THR A 230 38.70 -22.55 -12.53
N ASP A 231 38.63 -21.22 -12.70
CA ASP A 231 37.37 -20.48 -12.64
C ASP A 231 36.30 -21.07 -13.56
N ALA A 232 36.69 -21.51 -14.76
CA ALA A 232 35.78 -22.12 -15.71
C ALA A 232 35.18 -23.44 -15.20
N ASN A 233 35.99 -24.29 -14.56
CA ASN A 233 35.52 -25.57 -14.01
C ASN A 233 34.73 -25.36 -12.71
N GLY A 234 35.19 -24.46 -11.83
CA GLY A 234 34.43 -24.05 -10.65
C GLY A 234 33.05 -23.50 -11.03
N ALA A 235 32.96 -22.69 -12.09
CA ALA A 235 31.71 -22.11 -12.56
C ALA A 235 30.71 -23.18 -13.05
N GLN A 236 31.19 -24.32 -13.55
CA GLN A 236 30.31 -25.46 -13.90
C GLN A 236 29.65 -26.08 -12.65
N LEU A 237 30.38 -26.16 -11.53
CA LEU A 237 29.83 -26.68 -10.28
C LEU A 237 28.82 -25.69 -9.68
N VAL A 238 29.14 -24.39 -9.68
CA VAL A 238 28.22 -23.34 -9.24
C VAL A 238 26.93 -23.34 -10.08
N ALA A 239 27.05 -23.46 -11.41
CA ALA A 239 25.90 -23.57 -12.30
C ALA A 239 25.07 -24.83 -12.06
N ALA A 240 25.71 -25.95 -11.67
CA ALA A 240 24.98 -27.17 -11.34
C ALA A 240 24.15 -27.01 -10.05
N PHE A 241 24.67 -26.31 -9.04
CA PHE A 241 23.90 -26.02 -7.82
C PHE A 241 22.70 -25.11 -8.11
N ASP A 242 22.91 -24.01 -8.85
CA ASP A 242 21.84 -23.08 -9.27
C ASP A 242 20.73 -23.80 -10.05
N ALA A 243 21.08 -24.72 -10.94
CA ALA A 243 20.11 -25.51 -11.69
C ALA A 243 19.37 -26.55 -10.83
N ALA A 244 20.06 -27.13 -9.83
CA ALA A 244 19.53 -28.21 -9.00
C ALA A 244 18.66 -27.72 -7.84
N PHE A 245 18.83 -26.47 -7.40
CA PHE A 245 18.14 -25.89 -6.26
C PHE A 245 17.46 -24.58 -6.63
N ASN A 246 16.15 -24.62 -6.86
CA ASN A 246 15.33 -23.44 -7.18
C ASN A 246 14.51 -22.95 -5.98
N THR A 247 14.40 -23.76 -4.92
CA THR A 247 13.58 -23.47 -3.74
C THR A 247 14.44 -23.32 -2.49
N THR A 248 15.30 -24.31 -2.22
CA THR A 248 16.22 -24.31 -1.06
C THR A 248 17.39 -23.38 -1.34
N LYS A 249 17.70 -22.51 -0.38
CA LYS A 249 18.75 -21.51 -0.54
C LYS A 249 20.15 -22.13 -0.42
N VAL A 250 21.02 -21.75 -1.35
CA VAL A 250 22.39 -22.23 -1.42
C VAL A 250 23.36 -21.05 -1.30
N GLU A 251 24.50 -21.26 -0.65
CA GLU A 251 25.43 -20.19 -0.27
C GLU A 251 26.89 -20.60 -0.56
N ILE A 252 27.65 -19.74 -1.24
CA ILE A 252 29.09 -19.94 -1.50
C ILE A 252 29.91 -18.99 -0.63
N ARG A 253 31.14 -19.36 -0.24
CA ARG A 253 31.89 -18.57 0.74
C ARG A 253 32.23 -17.15 0.24
N TYR A 254 32.76 -17.05 -0.97
CA TYR A 254 33.30 -15.80 -1.49
C TYR A 254 32.64 -15.38 -2.80
N ALA A 255 32.43 -14.07 -2.95
CA ALA A 255 31.91 -13.46 -4.18
C ALA A 255 32.87 -13.55 -5.37
N ASP A 256 34.15 -13.82 -5.15
CA ASP A 256 35.14 -14.03 -6.21
C ASP A 256 35.41 -15.52 -6.49
N ALA A 257 34.82 -16.45 -5.71
CA ALA A 257 34.99 -17.88 -5.95
C ALA A 257 34.49 -18.28 -7.36
N ALA A 258 35.27 -19.13 -8.03
CA ALA A 258 35.02 -19.56 -9.41
C ALA A 258 34.78 -18.40 -10.39
N GLY A 259 35.66 -17.39 -10.34
CA GLY A 259 35.56 -16.18 -11.16
C GLY A 259 34.29 -15.36 -10.91
N GLY A 260 33.71 -15.46 -9.71
CA GLY A 260 32.47 -14.79 -9.34
C GLY A 260 31.22 -15.40 -9.99
N ALA A 261 31.23 -16.70 -10.28
CA ALA A 261 30.10 -17.39 -10.91
C ALA A 261 28.78 -17.25 -10.13
N ALA A 262 28.80 -17.10 -8.80
CA ALA A 262 27.57 -16.95 -8.03
C ALA A 262 26.91 -15.56 -8.15
N ASN A 263 27.65 -14.55 -8.61
CA ASN A 263 27.27 -13.13 -8.52
C ASN A 263 25.96 -12.84 -9.26
N SER A 264 25.72 -13.50 -10.40
CA SER A 264 24.53 -13.36 -11.23
C SER A 264 23.47 -14.45 -11.05
N ARG A 265 23.60 -15.32 -10.04
CA ARG A 265 22.74 -16.51 -9.79
C ARG A 265 21.92 -16.36 -8.50
N ASP A 266 20.94 -17.22 -8.23
CA ASP A 266 20.21 -17.21 -6.93
C ASP A 266 21.00 -17.97 -5.86
N ILE A 267 22.26 -17.55 -5.67
CA ILE A 267 23.21 -18.14 -4.73
C ILE A 267 23.68 -17.04 -3.78
N GLY A 268 23.43 -17.24 -2.50
CA GLY A 268 23.87 -16.34 -1.42
C GLY A 268 25.34 -16.50 -1.09
N TYR A 269 25.79 -15.80 -0.05
CA TYR A 269 27.14 -15.94 0.46
C TYR A 269 27.18 -16.45 1.90
N HIS A 270 28.33 -16.96 2.33
CA HIS A 270 28.54 -17.25 3.75
C HIS A 270 29.91 -16.77 4.24
N ASP A 271 29.94 -16.13 5.40
CA ASP A 271 31.17 -15.66 6.05
C ASP A 271 31.59 -16.62 7.18
N ASP A 272 32.53 -17.53 6.90
CA ASP A 272 33.04 -18.51 7.87
C ASP A 272 34.08 -17.95 8.85
N SER A 273 34.26 -16.64 8.87
CA SER A 273 35.11 -15.95 9.85
C SER A 273 34.40 -14.74 10.46
N PHE A 274 33.08 -14.83 10.58
CA PHE A 274 32.23 -13.68 10.86
C PHE A 274 32.66 -12.95 12.14
N CYS A 275 32.89 -11.66 11.96
CA CYS A 275 33.20 -10.64 12.95
C CYS A 275 34.44 -10.87 13.82
N PHE A 276 35.44 -11.56 13.28
CA PHE A 276 36.75 -11.72 13.90
C PHE A 276 37.75 -10.66 13.45
N ARG A 277 38.79 -10.45 14.27
CA ARG A 277 39.97 -9.66 13.92
C ARG A 277 41.23 -10.49 14.11
N GLU A 278 42.13 -10.41 13.15
CA GLU A 278 43.40 -11.14 13.16
C GLU A 278 44.56 -10.34 12.58
N GLY A 279 45.77 -10.88 12.67
CA GLY A 279 47.00 -10.24 12.18
C GLY A 279 47.60 -9.21 13.14
N SER A 280 48.64 -8.53 12.67
CA SER A 280 49.36 -7.48 13.41
C SER A 280 49.69 -6.31 12.47
N PRO A 281 49.02 -5.14 12.61
CA PRO A 281 47.94 -4.86 13.57
C PRO A 281 46.67 -5.67 13.30
N LEU A 282 45.81 -5.83 14.31
CA LEU A 282 44.53 -6.56 14.19
C LEU A 282 43.60 -5.89 13.17
N GLN A 283 43.26 -6.62 12.11
CA GLN A 283 42.34 -6.23 11.05
C GLN A 283 41.08 -7.11 11.08
N GLY A 284 39.91 -6.53 10.82
CA GLY A 284 38.67 -7.27 10.70
C GLY A 284 38.63 -8.16 9.46
N VAL A 285 38.04 -9.35 9.55
CA VAL A 285 37.91 -10.27 8.39
C VAL A 285 36.50 -10.30 7.80
N THR A 286 35.56 -9.54 8.38
CA THR A 286 34.22 -9.32 7.82
C THR A 286 34.10 -7.93 7.20
N LEU A 287 34.39 -6.89 7.99
CA LEU A 287 34.21 -5.49 7.57
C LEU A 287 35.19 -5.09 6.45
N PRO A 288 34.85 -4.09 5.62
CA PRO A 288 35.73 -3.63 4.55
C PRO A 288 36.97 -2.89 5.08
N THR A 289 37.98 -2.69 4.22
CA THR A 289 39.21 -1.96 4.56
C THR A 289 38.95 -0.52 5.01
N SER A 290 37.89 0.10 4.48
CA SER A 290 37.40 1.43 4.90
C SER A 290 36.97 1.48 6.38
N LEU A 291 36.72 0.34 7.01
CA LEU A 291 36.38 0.18 8.43
C LEU A 291 37.44 -0.62 9.21
N GLY A 292 38.68 -0.67 8.72
CA GLY A 292 39.78 -1.37 9.39
C GLY A 292 39.83 -2.88 9.12
N GLY A 293 39.09 -3.34 8.11
CA GLY A 293 39.16 -4.71 7.61
C GLY A 293 40.43 -5.02 6.81
N ALA A 294 40.71 -6.30 6.65
CA ALA A 294 41.76 -6.79 5.78
C ALA A 294 41.34 -6.72 4.30
N SER A 295 42.32 -6.77 3.38
CA SER A 295 42.05 -6.78 1.93
C SER A 295 41.26 -8.02 1.48
N TYR A 296 41.34 -9.11 2.24
CA TYR A 296 40.64 -10.37 2.00
C TYR A 296 39.35 -10.52 2.80
N ALA A 297 38.93 -9.48 3.54
CA ALA A 297 37.71 -9.52 4.34
C ALA A 297 36.47 -9.76 3.48
N HIS A 298 35.46 -10.42 4.05
CA HIS A 298 34.26 -10.83 3.33
C HIS A 298 33.58 -9.67 2.57
N LEU A 299 33.29 -8.55 3.26
CA LEU A 299 32.65 -7.41 2.62
C LEU A 299 33.60 -6.64 1.70
N GLN A 300 34.91 -6.68 1.94
CA GLN A 300 35.87 -6.11 1.02
C GLN A 300 35.83 -6.82 -0.34
N ARG A 301 35.69 -8.15 -0.35
CA ARG A 301 35.54 -8.97 -1.57
C ARG A 301 34.22 -8.68 -2.27
N ASN A 302 33.12 -8.52 -1.51
CA ASN A 302 31.81 -8.19 -2.09
C ASN A 302 31.85 -6.80 -2.76
N ILE A 303 32.47 -5.80 -2.14
CA ILE A 303 32.65 -4.47 -2.72
C ILE A 303 33.54 -4.54 -3.98
N ALA A 304 34.65 -5.28 -3.93
CA ALA A 304 35.58 -5.41 -5.05
C ALA A 304 34.96 -6.11 -6.28
N THR A 305 33.86 -6.84 -6.09
CA THR A 305 33.09 -7.51 -7.14
C THR A 305 31.78 -6.79 -7.48
N GLY A 306 31.44 -5.69 -6.76
CA GLY A 306 30.18 -4.97 -6.93
C GLY A 306 28.94 -5.79 -6.54
N THR A 307 29.07 -6.66 -5.54
CA THR A 307 28.00 -7.58 -5.09
C THR A 307 27.57 -7.38 -3.65
N GLU A 308 27.96 -6.27 -3.01
CA GLU A 308 27.61 -5.97 -1.61
C GLU A 308 26.09 -5.89 -1.34
N ASN A 309 25.25 -5.78 -2.38
CA ASN A 309 23.79 -5.75 -2.29
C ASN A 309 23.10 -7.11 -2.55
N LYS A 310 23.85 -8.22 -2.62
CA LYS A 310 23.32 -9.57 -2.89
C LYS A 310 22.25 -10.02 -1.88
N TRP A 311 22.35 -9.53 -0.65
CA TRP A 311 21.41 -9.77 0.45
C TRP A 311 19.95 -9.41 0.13
N ILE A 312 19.68 -8.56 -0.88
CA ILE A 312 18.31 -8.20 -1.26
C ILE A 312 17.55 -9.44 -1.79
N THR A 313 18.25 -10.34 -2.45
CA THR A 313 17.65 -11.49 -3.15
C THR A 313 18.08 -12.85 -2.58
N SER A 314 19.25 -12.92 -1.94
CA SER A 314 19.82 -14.20 -1.47
C SER A 314 20.40 -14.04 -0.06
N SER A 315 20.36 -15.10 0.74
CA SER A 315 20.75 -15.07 2.14
C SER A 315 22.27 -14.92 2.35
N ILE A 316 22.63 -14.44 3.53
CA ILE A 316 24.01 -14.38 4.01
C ILE A 316 24.12 -15.22 5.28
N GLY A 317 24.75 -16.39 5.16
CA GLY A 317 25.06 -17.33 6.23
C GLY A 317 26.48 -17.18 6.76
N GLY A 318 26.98 -18.19 7.48
CA GLY A 318 28.38 -18.25 7.91
C GLY A 318 28.56 -18.79 9.32
N GLU A 319 29.69 -18.46 9.94
CA GLU A 319 30.04 -18.87 11.30
C GLU A 319 30.59 -17.66 12.06
N LEU A 320 29.98 -17.36 13.22
CA LEU A 320 30.64 -16.51 14.21
C LEU A 320 31.92 -17.21 14.62
N ARG A 321 33.06 -16.61 14.32
CA ARG A 321 34.36 -17.28 14.41
C ARG A 321 34.54 -18.01 15.76
N PRO A 322 34.93 -19.31 15.77
CA PRO A 322 34.92 -20.14 16.99
C PRO A 322 35.63 -19.53 18.20
N GLU A 323 36.77 -18.87 17.96
CA GLU A 323 37.64 -18.27 18.96
C GLU A 323 36.96 -17.17 19.79
N ILE A 324 35.90 -16.56 19.28
CA ILE A 324 35.19 -15.45 19.94
C ILE A 324 33.78 -15.82 20.42
N GLN A 325 33.26 -16.99 20.07
CA GLN A 325 31.87 -17.37 20.37
C GLN A 325 31.54 -17.24 21.88
N THR A 326 32.47 -17.52 22.79
CA THR A 326 32.17 -17.47 24.23
C THR A 326 32.06 -16.06 24.83
N PHE A 327 32.54 -15.02 24.14
CA PHE A 327 32.60 -13.66 24.69
C PHE A 327 32.23 -12.53 23.73
N ALA A 328 31.91 -12.82 22.46
CA ALA A 328 31.60 -11.83 21.43
C ALA A 328 30.61 -10.76 21.93
N PHE A 329 29.52 -11.16 22.60
CA PHE A 329 28.44 -10.27 23.00
C PHE A 329 28.69 -9.47 24.30
N GLN A 330 29.83 -9.64 24.97
CA GLN A 330 30.15 -8.90 26.20
C GLN A 330 30.31 -7.40 25.95
N SER A 331 30.73 -7.01 24.74
CA SER A 331 30.92 -5.59 24.34
C SER A 331 29.83 -5.09 23.37
N TRP A 332 28.71 -5.81 23.23
CA TRP A 332 27.59 -5.43 22.37
C TRP A 332 27.11 -3.99 22.65
N PRO A 333 26.83 -3.17 21.62
CA PRO A 333 26.79 -3.48 20.19
C PRO A 333 28.13 -3.44 19.45
N ASN A 334 29.21 -3.08 20.13
CA ASN A 334 30.54 -2.92 19.52
C ASN A 334 31.34 -4.24 19.59
N GLY A 335 32.65 -4.14 19.35
CA GLY A 335 33.64 -5.20 19.54
C GLY A 335 34.75 -4.77 20.49
N SER A 336 35.59 -5.73 20.88
CA SER A 336 36.79 -5.50 21.68
C SER A 336 37.83 -6.58 21.37
N GLY A 337 39.12 -6.19 21.32
CA GLY A 337 40.21 -7.11 21.01
C GLY A 337 40.03 -7.78 19.65
N THR A 338 39.90 -9.11 19.67
CA THR A 338 39.67 -9.97 18.50
C THR A 338 38.23 -9.99 17.99
N VAL A 339 37.30 -9.36 18.70
CA VAL A 339 35.91 -9.17 18.24
C VAL A 339 35.84 -7.87 17.47
N ASP A 340 35.41 -7.93 16.21
CA ASP A 340 35.15 -6.74 15.40
C ASP A 340 33.83 -6.06 15.82
N ASN A 341 33.46 -4.93 15.22
CA ASN A 341 32.22 -4.25 15.55
C ASN A 341 30.99 -5.10 15.17
N LEU A 342 30.47 -5.88 16.12
CA LEU A 342 29.40 -6.87 15.90
C LEU A 342 28.16 -6.30 15.25
N LYS A 343 27.69 -5.13 15.70
CA LYS A 343 26.53 -4.50 15.07
C LYS A 343 26.83 -4.07 13.63
N ALA A 344 28.03 -3.57 13.35
CA ALA A 344 28.44 -3.26 11.98
C ALA A 344 28.55 -4.53 11.12
N CYS A 345 29.13 -5.61 11.64
CA CYS A 345 29.20 -6.90 10.94
C CYS A 345 27.80 -7.38 10.57
N ILE A 346 26.85 -7.37 11.51
CA ILE A 346 25.46 -7.81 11.25
C ILE A 346 24.77 -6.92 10.22
N GLU A 347 24.86 -5.60 10.36
CA GLU A 347 24.14 -4.65 9.50
C GLU A 347 24.70 -4.52 8.10
N LEU A 348 26.02 -4.45 7.95
CA LEU A 348 26.66 -4.27 6.63
C LEU A 348 26.74 -5.58 5.86
N ALA A 349 26.90 -6.72 6.53
CA ALA A 349 26.84 -8.03 5.86
C ALA A 349 25.40 -8.50 5.64
N HIS A 350 24.41 -7.83 6.24
CA HIS A 350 23.02 -8.28 6.21
C HIS A 350 22.87 -9.74 6.68
N ALA A 351 23.58 -10.08 7.75
CA ALA A 351 23.68 -11.44 8.28
C ALA A 351 22.28 -12.02 8.55
N THR A 352 21.94 -13.09 7.83
CA THR A 352 20.64 -13.75 7.94
C THR A 352 20.67 -14.75 9.08
N TRP A 353 21.70 -15.60 9.09
CA TRP A 353 21.95 -16.59 10.13
C TRP A 353 23.47 -16.85 10.24
N MET A 354 23.93 -17.39 11.37
CA MET A 354 25.34 -17.77 11.58
C MET A 354 25.43 -18.99 12.48
N ILE A 355 26.39 -19.87 12.23
CA ILE A 355 26.82 -20.91 13.15
C ILE A 355 27.39 -20.25 14.41
N ASN A 356 26.95 -20.71 15.57
CA ASN A 356 27.45 -20.27 16.87
C ASN A 356 27.24 -21.37 17.90
N GLU A 357 28.18 -22.30 17.99
CA GLU A 357 28.11 -23.42 18.92
C GLU A 357 28.17 -22.96 20.38
N GLY A 358 28.96 -21.92 20.66
CA GLY A 358 29.07 -21.30 21.98
C GLY A 358 27.74 -20.79 22.53
N SER A 359 26.71 -20.61 21.68
CA SER A 359 25.35 -20.26 22.11
C SER A 359 24.70 -21.29 23.05
N ALA A 360 25.23 -22.52 23.09
CA ALA A 360 24.90 -23.54 24.09
C ALA A 360 25.01 -23.04 25.54
N ALA A 361 26.00 -22.17 25.80
CA ALA A 361 26.36 -21.72 27.13
C ALA A 361 25.77 -20.35 27.49
N TYR A 362 25.09 -19.67 26.56
CA TYR A 362 24.50 -18.37 26.83
C TYR A 362 23.23 -18.50 27.67
N SER A 363 22.93 -17.46 28.44
CA SER A 363 21.63 -17.36 29.12
C SER A 363 20.50 -17.25 28.07
N PRO A 364 19.41 -18.04 28.17
CA PRO A 364 18.27 -17.95 27.26
C PRO A 364 17.58 -16.58 27.23
N THR A 365 17.84 -15.74 28.23
CA THR A 365 17.28 -14.38 28.35
C THR A 365 18.35 -13.30 28.25
N ASP A 366 19.54 -13.60 27.74
CA ASP A 366 20.59 -12.61 27.56
C ASP A 366 20.12 -11.48 26.63
N ALA A 367 20.09 -10.25 27.15
CA ALA A 367 19.54 -9.10 26.45
C ALA A 367 20.42 -8.68 25.25
N ASN A 368 21.74 -8.81 25.35
CA ASN A 368 22.68 -8.45 24.28
C ASN A 368 22.59 -9.45 23.14
N VAL A 369 22.60 -10.75 23.45
CA VAL A 369 22.42 -11.81 22.44
C VAL A 369 21.04 -11.69 21.79
N SER A 370 19.99 -11.46 22.58
CA SER A 370 18.64 -11.28 22.05
C SER A 370 18.51 -10.07 21.14
N ALA A 371 19.21 -8.96 21.43
CA ALA A 371 19.24 -7.79 20.56
C ALA A 371 19.96 -8.09 19.24
N ALA A 372 21.08 -8.81 19.27
CA ALA A 372 21.81 -9.22 18.08
C ALA A 372 20.97 -10.13 17.18
N VAL A 373 20.34 -11.18 17.74
CA VAL A 373 19.51 -12.13 16.98
C VAL A 373 18.28 -11.46 16.36
N ARG A 374 17.66 -10.50 17.06
CA ARG A 374 16.54 -9.74 16.50
C ARG A 374 16.97 -8.88 15.32
N ALA A 375 18.19 -8.34 15.32
CA ALA A 375 18.73 -7.56 14.21
C ALA A 375 18.98 -8.42 12.96
N MET A 376 19.48 -9.65 13.12
CA MET A 376 19.79 -10.56 12.00
C MET A 376 18.56 -10.93 11.16
N GLY A 377 18.73 -11.13 9.85
CA GLY A 377 17.65 -11.54 8.95
C GLY A 377 16.42 -10.63 9.03
N TYR A 378 15.23 -11.22 9.02
CA TYR A 378 13.97 -10.48 9.14
C TYR A 378 13.59 -10.19 10.61
N HIS A 379 12.90 -9.08 10.83
CA HIS A 379 12.17 -8.78 12.07
C HIS A 379 10.86 -8.08 11.72
N LEU A 380 9.78 -8.85 11.68
CA LEU A 380 8.52 -8.45 11.07
C LEU A 380 7.51 -7.98 12.11
N THR A 381 6.89 -6.83 11.87
CA THR A 381 5.82 -6.27 12.70
C THR A 381 4.64 -5.90 11.82
N VAL A 382 3.43 -6.26 12.22
CA VAL A 382 2.20 -5.73 11.62
C VAL A 382 1.82 -4.45 12.36
N GLY A 383 1.82 -3.31 11.66
CA GLY A 383 1.49 -2.02 12.25
C GLY A 383 -0.02 -1.77 12.29
N ASN A 384 -0.72 -2.16 11.23
CA ASN A 384 -2.17 -2.03 11.10
C ASN A 384 -2.73 -3.24 10.35
N ALA A 385 -3.91 -3.69 10.77
CA ALA A 385 -4.81 -4.48 9.95
C ALA A 385 -5.92 -3.59 9.38
N TYR A 386 -6.53 -4.01 8.28
CA TYR A 386 -7.55 -3.24 7.56
C TYR A 386 -8.72 -4.14 7.21
N PHE A 387 -9.86 -3.92 7.86
CA PHE A 387 -11.09 -4.68 7.61
C PHE A 387 -12.28 -3.92 8.23
N LYS A 388 -13.50 -4.32 7.87
CA LYS A 388 -14.73 -3.77 8.46
C LYS A 388 -15.07 -4.51 9.75
N ASP A 389 -15.53 -3.78 10.77
CA ASP A 389 -15.94 -4.35 12.07
C ASP A 389 -17.12 -5.31 11.94
N THR A 390 -17.90 -5.15 10.88
CA THR A 390 -18.98 -6.06 10.48
C THR A 390 -18.83 -6.38 8.99
N ALA A 391 -18.87 -7.66 8.65
CA ALA A 391 -18.76 -8.13 7.27
C ALA A 391 -19.67 -9.33 7.00
N SER A 392 -20.17 -9.44 5.76
CA SER A 392 -20.91 -10.61 5.28
C SER A 392 -20.66 -10.78 3.79
N GLY A 393 -20.87 -11.99 3.26
CA GLY A 393 -20.51 -12.32 1.88
C GLY A 393 -19.04 -12.08 1.63
N THR A 394 -18.69 -11.42 0.52
CA THR A 394 -17.30 -11.08 0.20
C THR A 394 -16.86 -9.79 0.89
N THR A 395 -15.70 -9.83 1.55
CA THR A 395 -15.06 -8.64 2.16
C THR A 395 -13.57 -8.61 1.88
N ASN A 396 -12.99 -7.42 1.87
CA ASN A 396 -11.53 -7.27 1.82
C ASN A 396 -10.94 -7.27 3.23
N VAL A 397 -9.78 -7.89 3.35
CA VAL A 397 -8.93 -7.86 4.54
C VAL A 397 -7.51 -7.56 4.09
N GLY A 398 -6.87 -6.62 4.77
CA GLY A 398 -5.50 -6.23 4.49
C GLY A 398 -4.67 -6.03 5.74
N VAL A 399 -3.36 -5.95 5.55
CA VAL A 399 -2.36 -5.73 6.61
C VAL A 399 -1.22 -4.88 6.09
N GLN A 400 -0.64 -4.08 6.96
CA GLN A 400 0.62 -3.37 6.69
C GLN A 400 1.74 -3.98 7.55
N ILE A 401 2.75 -4.54 6.88
CA ILE A 401 3.86 -5.26 7.49
C ILE A 401 5.15 -4.49 7.28
N SER A 402 5.92 -4.31 8.34
CA SER A 402 7.25 -3.67 8.33
C SER A 402 8.34 -4.68 8.70
N ASN A 403 9.54 -4.48 8.17
CA ASN A 403 10.73 -5.24 8.53
C ASN A 403 11.80 -4.32 9.11
N THR A 404 12.16 -4.51 10.37
CA THR A 404 13.25 -3.76 11.05
C THR A 404 14.52 -4.59 11.23
N GLY A 405 14.56 -5.81 10.68
CA GLY A 405 15.76 -6.61 10.60
C GLY A 405 16.66 -6.15 9.46
N VAL A 406 17.85 -6.73 9.35
CA VAL A 406 18.83 -6.36 8.32
C VAL A 406 18.57 -7.01 6.97
N ALA A 407 17.82 -8.11 6.88
CA ALA A 407 17.57 -8.82 5.62
C ALA A 407 16.08 -9.15 5.42
N PRO A 408 15.62 -9.35 4.16
CA PRO A 408 14.27 -9.82 3.90
C PRO A 408 14.09 -11.29 4.32
N PHE A 409 12.85 -11.76 4.27
CA PHE A 409 12.58 -13.20 4.26
C PHE A 409 12.83 -13.75 2.85
N TYR A 410 13.47 -14.91 2.70
CA TYR A 410 13.89 -15.42 1.37
C TYR A 410 13.00 -16.50 0.78
N TYR A 411 12.02 -16.99 1.55
CA TYR A 411 11.16 -18.10 1.14
C TYR A 411 9.73 -17.64 0.80
N PRO A 412 9.10 -18.22 -0.23
CA PRO A 412 7.72 -17.88 -0.61
C PRO A 412 6.70 -18.61 0.28
N TRP A 413 6.82 -18.50 1.60
CA TRP A 413 5.90 -19.16 2.52
C TRP A 413 4.52 -18.54 2.45
N THR A 414 3.50 -19.40 2.46
CA THR A 414 2.11 -18.97 2.36
C THR A 414 1.70 -18.19 3.61
N MET A 415 1.21 -16.98 3.38
CA MET A 415 0.50 -16.21 4.39
C MET A 415 -0.97 -16.62 4.40
N THR A 416 -1.53 -16.83 5.58
CA THR A 416 -2.89 -17.33 5.77
C THR A 416 -3.66 -16.41 6.69
N LEU A 417 -4.82 -15.98 6.25
CA LEU A 417 -5.84 -15.32 7.08
C LEU A 417 -6.73 -16.38 7.72
N GLY A 418 -7.31 -16.07 8.88
CA GLY A 418 -8.31 -16.93 9.49
C GLY A 418 -9.24 -16.20 10.44
N LEU A 419 -10.29 -16.89 10.87
CA LEU A 419 -11.20 -16.46 11.91
C LEU A 419 -11.11 -17.38 13.12
N LYS A 420 -10.89 -16.80 14.30
CA LYS A 420 -11.05 -17.49 15.58
C LYS A 420 -12.39 -17.15 16.22
N ASN A 421 -13.09 -18.13 16.75
CA ASN A 421 -14.29 -17.92 17.55
C ASN A 421 -13.93 -17.52 19.01
N SER A 422 -14.93 -17.31 19.85
CA SER A 422 -14.74 -16.94 21.27
C SER A 422 -14.05 -18.01 22.13
N SER A 423 -14.06 -19.29 21.70
CA SER A 423 -13.28 -20.35 22.35
C SER A 423 -11.81 -20.39 21.91
N GLY A 424 -11.38 -19.46 21.05
CA GLY A 424 -10.02 -19.41 20.50
C GLY A 424 -9.75 -20.40 19.37
N THR A 425 -10.78 -21.12 18.90
CA THR A 425 -10.69 -22.12 17.83
C THR A 425 -10.73 -21.44 16.47
N VAL A 426 -9.80 -21.77 15.57
CA VAL A 426 -9.84 -21.33 14.17
C VAL A 426 -10.96 -22.07 13.45
N VAL A 427 -11.95 -21.35 12.95
CA VAL A 427 -13.15 -21.92 12.29
C VAL A 427 -13.09 -21.85 10.77
N GLN A 428 -12.27 -20.95 10.22
CA GLN A 428 -12.13 -20.75 8.77
C GLN A 428 -10.77 -20.14 8.47
N THR A 429 -10.18 -20.49 7.31
CA THR A 429 -8.90 -19.96 6.84
C THR A 429 -8.90 -19.68 5.35
N TRP A 430 -8.09 -18.72 4.91
CA TRP A 430 -7.85 -18.38 3.50
C TRP A 430 -6.36 -18.17 3.28
N ASP A 431 -5.77 -18.94 2.38
CA ASP A 431 -4.41 -18.69 1.91
C ASP A 431 -4.40 -17.50 0.96
N THR A 432 -3.38 -16.65 1.08
CA THR A 432 -3.25 -15.44 0.28
C THR A 432 -2.13 -15.59 -0.74
N SER A 433 -2.17 -14.77 -1.79
CA SER A 433 -1.06 -14.63 -2.74
C SER A 433 0.01 -13.64 -2.26
N TRP A 434 0.00 -13.26 -0.97
CA TRP A 434 0.92 -12.28 -0.43
C TRP A 434 2.32 -12.86 -0.32
N ASP A 435 3.32 -12.13 -0.80
CA ASP A 435 4.71 -12.57 -0.82
C ASP A 435 5.54 -11.80 0.21
N LEU A 436 5.90 -12.50 1.29
CA LEU A 436 6.65 -11.93 2.40
C LEU A 436 8.07 -11.50 1.99
N ARG A 437 8.61 -12.03 0.89
CA ARG A 437 9.92 -11.64 0.35
C ARG A 437 9.96 -10.18 -0.13
N THR A 438 8.80 -9.59 -0.37
CA THR A 438 8.68 -8.17 -0.75
C THR A 438 8.83 -7.22 0.44
N VAL A 439 8.78 -7.73 1.68
CA VAL A 439 8.93 -6.91 2.91
C VAL A 439 10.40 -6.65 3.23
N GLN A 440 10.97 -5.69 2.51
CA GLN A 440 12.38 -5.28 2.63
C GLN A 440 12.66 -4.48 3.92
N PRO A 441 13.89 -4.54 4.46
CA PRO A 441 14.33 -3.73 5.61
C PRO A 441 13.99 -2.26 5.45
N LEU A 442 13.35 -1.62 6.44
CA LEU A 442 12.96 -0.20 6.34
C LEU A 442 14.16 0.75 6.21
N SER A 443 15.32 0.36 6.76
CA SER A 443 16.54 1.14 6.78
C SER A 443 17.75 0.23 6.63
N ILE A 444 18.79 0.71 5.96
CA ILE A 444 20.07 0.01 5.80
C ILE A 444 21.21 0.91 6.26
N ARG A 445 22.27 0.31 6.80
CA ARG A 445 23.52 1.02 7.09
C ARG A 445 24.31 1.18 5.81
N ALA A 446 24.78 2.38 5.54
CA ALA A 446 25.54 2.69 4.33
C ALA A 446 26.99 2.25 4.50
N PHE A 447 27.53 1.64 3.44
CA PHE A 447 28.96 1.44 3.32
C PHE A 447 29.67 2.79 3.20
N PRO A 448 30.80 3.01 3.91
CA PRO A 448 31.65 4.17 3.67
C PRO A 448 32.06 4.30 2.19
N ASP A 449 32.31 3.16 1.54
CA ASP A 449 32.75 3.03 0.15
C ASP A 449 31.72 3.56 -0.86
N TRP A 450 30.46 3.74 -0.45
CA TRP A 450 29.43 4.35 -1.27
C TRP A 450 29.55 5.89 -1.36
N ASN A 451 30.42 6.51 -0.56
CA ASN A 451 30.62 7.96 -0.52
C ASN A 451 29.33 8.75 -0.22
N VAL A 452 28.46 8.21 0.65
CA VAL A 452 27.18 8.83 1.03
C VAL A 452 27.13 9.33 2.49
N GLY A 453 28.25 9.28 3.21
CA GLY A 453 28.38 9.74 4.59
C GLY A 453 29.44 8.96 5.37
N SER A 454 29.75 9.41 6.59
CA SER A 454 30.62 8.68 7.52
C SER A 454 29.85 7.54 8.20
N ASP A 455 30.52 6.43 8.47
CA ASP A 455 29.92 5.35 9.24
C ASP A 455 29.77 5.73 10.74
N PRO A 456 28.62 5.44 11.38
CA PRO A 456 27.39 4.91 10.80
C PRO A 456 26.52 5.99 10.14
N THR A 457 26.21 5.79 8.86
CA THR A 457 25.13 6.52 8.17
C THR A 457 24.02 5.52 7.84
N TYR A 458 22.78 5.84 8.19
CA TYR A 458 21.62 5.00 7.85
C TYR A 458 20.80 5.65 6.74
N ARG A 459 20.26 4.82 5.85
CA ARG A 459 19.41 5.26 4.73
C ARG A 459 18.10 4.51 4.76
N SER A 460 17.00 5.25 4.56
CA SER A 460 15.70 4.63 4.29
C SER A 460 15.79 3.77 3.03
N PHE A 461 15.28 2.55 3.12
CA PHE A 461 15.30 1.57 2.03
C PHE A 461 13.89 1.01 1.80
N GLY A 462 13.44 0.05 2.57
CA GLY A 462 12.10 -0.52 2.44
C GLY A 462 10.97 0.46 2.74
N HIS A 463 9.76 -0.02 2.52
CA HIS A 463 8.51 0.61 2.93
C HIS A 463 7.70 -0.41 3.73
N PRO A 464 6.86 0.03 4.69
CA PRO A 464 5.81 -0.83 5.23
C PRO A 464 4.95 -1.36 4.08
N GLN A 465 5.02 -2.66 3.81
CA GLN A 465 4.32 -3.30 2.70
C GLN A 465 2.85 -3.47 3.05
N TYR A 466 1.98 -2.98 2.18
CA TYR A 466 0.54 -3.17 2.31
C TYR A 466 0.09 -4.34 1.44
N PHE A 467 -0.57 -5.31 2.07
CA PHE A 467 -1.19 -6.44 1.41
C PHE A 467 -2.69 -6.39 1.61
N GLN A 468 -3.45 -6.79 0.60
CA GLN A 468 -4.90 -6.93 0.65
C GLN A 468 -5.33 -8.15 -0.16
N THR A 469 -6.38 -8.82 0.28
CA THR A 469 -7.09 -9.81 -0.52
C THR A 469 -8.58 -9.77 -0.21
N SER A 470 -9.39 -10.33 -1.11
CA SER A 470 -10.80 -10.55 -0.89
C SER A 470 -11.03 -11.95 -0.32
N VAL A 471 -11.91 -12.07 0.67
CA VAL A 471 -12.28 -13.33 1.31
C VAL A 471 -13.80 -13.48 1.31
N ASP A 472 -14.26 -14.73 1.15
CA ASP A 472 -15.68 -15.07 1.16
C ASP A 472 -16.10 -15.62 2.53
N LEU A 473 -17.05 -14.94 3.17
CA LEU A 473 -17.63 -15.28 4.46
C LEU A 473 -18.98 -15.99 4.33
N ALA A 474 -19.48 -16.30 3.12
CA ALA A 474 -20.81 -16.88 2.93
C ALA A 474 -21.02 -18.21 3.67
N ALA A 475 -19.97 -19.01 3.84
CA ALA A 475 -19.99 -20.27 4.57
C ALA A 475 -19.70 -20.12 6.08
N VAL A 476 -19.36 -18.92 6.55
CA VAL A 476 -19.04 -18.67 7.96
C VAL A 476 -20.33 -18.37 8.71
N PRO A 477 -20.64 -19.10 9.80
CA PRO A 477 -21.82 -18.81 10.62
C PRO A 477 -21.84 -17.37 11.11
N GLN A 478 -23.04 -16.83 11.30
CA GLN A 478 -23.18 -15.49 11.87
C GLN A 478 -22.70 -15.49 13.33
N GLY A 479 -21.95 -14.47 13.72
CA GLY A 479 -21.43 -14.34 15.09
C GLY A 479 -20.19 -13.47 15.20
N SER A 480 -19.65 -13.41 16.43
CA SER A 480 -18.43 -12.66 16.74
C SER A 480 -17.18 -13.54 16.59
N TYR A 481 -16.19 -13.02 15.90
CA TYR A 481 -14.92 -13.68 15.62
C TYR A 481 -13.75 -12.71 15.82
N GLN A 482 -12.53 -13.24 15.76
CA GLN A 482 -11.30 -12.49 15.68
C GLN A 482 -10.59 -12.82 14.36
N TRP A 483 -10.28 -11.79 13.58
CA TRP A 483 -9.37 -11.92 12.44
C TRP A 483 -7.97 -12.29 12.95
N VAL A 484 -7.37 -13.28 12.33
CA VAL A 484 -5.99 -13.71 12.61
C VAL A 484 -5.16 -13.86 11.34
N LEU A 485 -3.86 -13.65 11.47
CA LEU A 485 -2.87 -13.84 10.40
C LEU A 485 -1.79 -14.82 10.87
N ARG A 486 -1.32 -15.68 9.96
CA ARG A 486 -0.08 -16.44 10.18
C ARG A 486 0.73 -16.58 8.90
N VAL A 487 1.99 -16.95 9.05
CA VAL A 487 2.83 -17.43 7.95
C VAL A 487 3.09 -18.92 8.21
N LYS A 488 2.69 -19.78 7.27
CA LYS A 488 2.83 -21.24 7.43
C LYS A 488 4.28 -21.64 7.23
N ASN A 489 4.91 -22.18 8.28
CA ASN A 489 6.19 -22.86 8.12
C ASN A 489 5.92 -24.24 7.50
N PRO A 490 6.43 -24.57 6.30
CA PRO A 490 6.25 -25.88 5.69
C PRO A 490 6.69 -27.04 6.57
N LEU A 491 7.61 -26.83 7.53
CA LEU A 491 8.01 -27.83 8.53
C LEU A 491 6.84 -28.32 9.38
N GLU A 492 5.80 -27.50 9.59
CA GLU A 492 4.57 -27.88 10.32
C GLU A 492 3.85 -29.08 9.69
N THR A 493 4.10 -29.36 8.40
CA THR A 493 3.53 -30.53 7.70
C THR A 493 4.31 -31.83 7.97
N VAL A 494 5.54 -31.70 8.48
CA VAL A 494 6.44 -32.82 8.75
C VAL A 494 6.50 -33.13 10.23
N ASP A 495 6.52 -32.10 11.08
CA ASP A 495 6.62 -32.25 12.53
C ASP A 495 5.74 -31.22 13.27
N THR A 496 5.06 -31.66 14.34
CA THR A 496 4.19 -30.81 15.15
C THR A 496 4.96 -29.80 16.02
N ASP A 497 6.21 -30.13 16.35
CA ASP A 497 7.09 -29.28 17.15
C ASP A 497 7.74 -28.16 16.32
N ALA A 498 7.55 -28.17 15.00
CA ALA A 498 7.96 -27.12 14.07
C ALA A 498 7.77 -25.72 14.65
N LYS A 499 8.83 -24.93 14.72
CA LYS A 499 8.76 -23.54 15.20
C LYS A 499 7.98 -22.70 14.20
N LYS A 500 7.00 -21.96 14.72
CA LYS A 500 6.10 -21.12 13.93
C LYS A 500 6.76 -19.76 13.72
N LEU A 501 6.67 -19.20 12.52
CA LEU A 501 7.05 -17.80 12.28
C LEU A 501 6.08 -16.89 13.04
N ARG A 502 6.64 -15.98 13.81
CA ARG A 502 5.90 -15.10 14.71
C ARG A 502 6.27 -13.65 14.48
N PHE A 503 5.25 -12.79 14.41
CA PHE A 503 5.40 -11.35 14.30
C PHE A 503 5.77 -10.73 15.65
N ALA A 504 6.50 -9.62 15.61
CA ALA A 504 6.92 -8.82 16.74
C ALA A 504 5.77 -7.91 17.22
N ASN A 505 4.70 -8.52 17.71
CA ASN A 505 3.46 -7.87 18.14
C ASN A 505 2.95 -8.46 19.47
N THR A 506 2.25 -7.66 20.27
CA THR A 506 1.75 -8.10 21.59
C THR A 506 0.65 -9.16 21.51
N THR A 507 -0.07 -9.25 20.39
CA THR A 507 -1.17 -10.20 20.14
C THR A 507 -0.72 -11.46 19.40
N GLN A 508 0.60 -11.67 19.27
CA GLN A 508 1.16 -12.88 18.66
C GLN A 508 1.04 -14.06 19.63
N ASN A 509 0.33 -15.10 19.22
CA ASN A 509 0.16 -16.31 20.01
C ASN A 509 1.22 -17.39 19.68
N ALA A 510 1.41 -18.32 20.61
CA ALA A 510 2.34 -19.44 20.47
C ALA A 510 1.93 -20.46 19.37
N ASP A 511 0.64 -20.48 19.01
CA ASP A 511 0.10 -21.31 17.92
C ASP A 511 0.41 -20.75 16.51
N GLY A 512 1.20 -19.67 16.42
CA GLY A 512 1.59 -19.01 15.17
C GLY A 512 0.60 -17.96 14.68
N TRP A 513 -0.60 -17.86 15.27
CA TRP A 513 -1.60 -16.89 14.85
C TRP A 513 -1.44 -15.54 15.56
N LEU A 514 -1.23 -14.50 14.77
CA LEU A 514 -1.31 -13.11 15.19
C LEU A 514 -2.78 -12.66 15.24
N GLY A 515 -3.24 -12.18 16.41
CA GLY A 515 -4.55 -11.54 16.54
C GLY A 515 -4.58 -10.15 15.90
N MET A 516 -5.44 -9.95 14.91
CA MET A 516 -5.56 -8.68 14.17
C MET A 516 -6.70 -7.79 14.65
N GLY A 517 -7.74 -8.36 15.25
CA GLY A 517 -8.85 -7.61 15.83
C GLY A 517 -10.19 -8.35 15.71
N ALA A 518 -11.21 -7.85 16.41
CA ALA A 518 -12.55 -8.45 16.42
C ALA A 518 -13.31 -8.12 15.13
N VAL A 519 -14.15 -9.05 14.68
CA VAL A 519 -15.07 -8.87 13.54
C VAL A 519 -16.38 -9.59 13.82
N THR A 520 -17.49 -8.95 13.44
CA THR A 520 -18.81 -9.59 13.41
C THR A 520 -19.09 -10.10 12.01
N VAL A 521 -19.28 -11.41 11.85
CA VAL A 521 -19.71 -12.01 10.58
C VAL A 521 -21.23 -12.06 10.56
N GLY A 522 -21.83 -11.48 9.51
CA GLY A 522 -23.28 -11.38 9.34
C GLY A 522 -23.76 -9.96 9.07
N THR A 523 -25.08 -9.78 8.99
CA THR A 523 -25.71 -8.46 8.96
C THR A 523 -25.68 -7.90 10.38
N GLY A 524 -24.72 -7.04 10.69
CA GLY A 524 -24.40 -6.52 12.03
C GLY A 524 -25.63 -6.27 12.91
N GLY A 525 -25.90 -7.23 13.79
CA GLY A 525 -27.12 -7.32 14.59
C GLY A 525 -27.11 -8.50 15.56
N GLY A 526 -25.95 -8.88 16.11
CA GLY A 526 -25.81 -10.11 16.89
C GLY A 526 -24.83 -9.99 18.04
N GLY A 527 -25.34 -9.69 19.24
CA GLY A 527 -24.64 -9.86 20.52
C GLY A 527 -25.17 -8.93 21.60
N ASP A 528 -25.44 -7.68 21.26
CA ASP A 528 -26.04 -6.73 22.19
C ASP A 528 -27.56 -6.93 22.21
N THR A 529 -28.10 -7.29 23.37
CA THR A 529 -29.55 -7.40 23.62
C THR A 529 -30.05 -6.32 24.56
N THR A 530 -29.14 -5.47 25.06
CA THR A 530 -29.50 -4.42 26.01
C THR A 530 -29.87 -3.19 25.20
N ALA A 531 -31.05 -2.65 25.45
CA ALA A 531 -31.43 -1.40 24.80
C ALA A 531 -30.67 -0.22 25.41
N PRO A 532 -30.30 0.80 24.61
CA PRO A 532 -29.77 2.05 25.12
C PRO A 532 -30.65 2.68 26.20
N SER A 533 -30.05 3.48 27.07
CA SER A 533 -30.81 4.28 28.02
C SER A 533 -31.75 5.26 27.29
N VAL A 534 -32.90 5.54 27.89
CA VAL A 534 -33.91 6.43 27.32
C VAL A 534 -33.32 7.84 27.18
N PRO A 535 -33.39 8.47 25.99
CA PRO A 535 -32.98 9.87 25.83
C PRO A 535 -33.75 10.77 26.80
N THR A 536 -33.02 11.60 27.54
CA THR A 536 -33.60 12.54 28.52
C THR A 536 -33.36 13.98 28.07
N GLY A 537 -34.07 14.93 28.68
CA GLY A 537 -33.87 16.35 28.40
C GLY A 537 -34.25 16.76 26.98
N LEU A 538 -35.17 16.04 26.32
CA LEU A 538 -35.72 16.48 25.04
C LEU A 538 -36.36 17.85 25.23
N THR A 539 -35.91 18.83 24.45
CA THR A 539 -36.40 20.22 24.46
C THR A 539 -36.40 20.79 23.05
N SER A 540 -37.24 21.80 22.83
CA SER A 540 -37.17 22.63 21.62
C SER A 540 -36.11 23.70 21.81
N THR A 541 -35.16 23.77 20.88
CA THR A 541 -34.10 24.79 20.86
C THR A 541 -34.42 25.95 19.93
N GLY A 542 -35.45 25.80 19.08
CA GLY A 542 -35.92 26.85 18.19
C GLY A 542 -37.14 26.40 17.39
N GLN A 543 -37.95 27.34 16.95
CA GLN A 543 -39.12 27.08 16.11
C GLN A 543 -39.28 28.22 15.11
N THR A 544 -39.64 27.86 13.88
CA THR A 544 -40.07 28.80 12.83
C THR A 544 -41.50 28.46 12.43
N SER A 545 -41.99 29.11 11.38
CA SER A 545 -43.31 28.78 10.86
C SER A 545 -43.43 27.44 10.18
N SER A 546 -42.30 26.89 9.78
CA SER A 546 -42.24 25.65 9.01
C SER A 546 -41.18 24.69 9.53
N SER A 547 -40.61 24.95 10.70
CA SER A 547 -39.64 24.05 11.32
C SER A 547 -39.66 24.09 12.84
N VAL A 548 -39.22 22.99 13.45
CA VAL A 548 -38.94 22.88 14.89
C VAL A 548 -37.58 22.22 15.05
N SER A 549 -36.69 22.89 15.78
CA SER A 549 -35.36 22.40 16.17
C SER A 549 -35.41 21.81 17.58
N LEU A 550 -34.85 20.63 17.75
CA LEU A 550 -34.87 19.83 18.97
C LEU A 550 -33.45 19.51 19.42
N SER A 551 -33.24 19.41 20.74
CA SER A 551 -32.06 18.76 21.31
C SER A 551 -32.43 17.91 22.53
N TRP A 552 -31.58 16.94 22.84
CA TRP A 552 -31.72 16.05 24.00
C TRP A 552 -30.33 15.69 24.56
N SER A 553 -30.30 15.11 25.75
CA SER A 553 -29.09 14.54 26.35
C SER A 553 -28.75 13.20 25.72
N ALA A 554 -27.45 12.94 25.54
CA ALA A 554 -26.98 11.69 24.97
C ALA A 554 -27.40 10.48 25.81
N SER A 555 -27.93 9.47 25.14
CA SER A 555 -28.12 8.14 25.72
C SER A 555 -26.79 7.42 25.89
N THR A 556 -26.76 6.47 26.80
CA THR A 556 -25.65 5.56 27.06
C THR A 556 -26.08 4.14 26.80
N ASP A 557 -25.13 3.28 26.47
CA ASP A 557 -25.35 1.88 26.18
C ASP A 557 -24.08 1.09 26.55
N ASN A 558 -24.19 -0.21 26.81
CA ASN A 558 -23.06 -1.08 27.16
C ASN A 558 -22.09 -1.30 25.98
N VAL A 559 -22.53 -1.16 24.74
CA VAL A 559 -21.68 -1.21 23.55
C VAL A 559 -21.59 0.16 22.89
N GLY A 560 -22.73 0.83 22.70
CA GLY A 560 -22.74 2.20 22.19
C GLY A 560 -24.00 2.56 21.41
N VAL A 561 -24.39 3.82 21.52
CA VAL A 561 -25.54 4.39 20.80
C VAL A 561 -25.09 4.84 19.42
N THR A 562 -25.72 4.31 18.36
CA THR A 562 -25.38 4.65 16.95
C THR A 562 -26.27 5.74 16.37
N GLY A 563 -27.39 6.06 17.04
CA GLY A 563 -28.20 7.21 16.70
C GLY A 563 -29.54 7.23 17.42
N TYR A 564 -30.41 8.12 16.94
CA TYR A 564 -31.72 8.38 17.54
C TYR A 564 -32.80 8.35 16.46
N GLU A 565 -34.03 8.08 16.88
CA GLU A 565 -35.22 8.16 16.06
C GLU A 565 -36.13 9.22 16.63
N VAL A 566 -36.47 10.22 15.80
CA VAL A 566 -37.30 11.36 16.19
C VAL A 566 -38.69 11.20 15.58
N PHE A 567 -39.71 11.19 16.43
CA PHE A 567 -41.10 11.02 16.03
C PHE A 567 -41.87 12.31 16.21
N ARG A 568 -42.68 12.68 15.21
CA ARG A 568 -43.72 13.70 15.28
C ARG A 568 -45.07 12.99 15.38
N GLY A 569 -45.68 13.03 16.56
CA GLY A 569 -46.79 12.13 16.91
C GLY A 569 -46.31 10.68 16.88
N SER A 570 -46.96 9.84 16.06
CA SER A 570 -46.53 8.46 15.80
C SER A 570 -45.65 8.30 14.56
N THR A 571 -45.40 9.38 13.81
CA THR A 571 -44.66 9.33 12.52
C THR A 571 -43.18 9.59 12.75
N LEU A 572 -42.31 8.70 12.26
CA LEU A 572 -40.86 8.91 12.25
C LEU A 572 -40.51 10.02 11.25
N VAL A 573 -39.94 11.13 11.73
CA VAL A 573 -39.57 12.30 10.91
C VAL A 573 -38.07 12.44 10.69
N GLY A 574 -37.24 11.73 11.47
CA GLY A 574 -35.79 11.78 11.34
C GLY A 574 -35.07 10.67 12.09
N SER A 575 -33.81 10.44 11.71
CA SER A 575 -32.98 9.38 12.32
C SER A 575 -31.50 9.81 12.54
N PRO A 576 -31.23 10.95 13.19
CA PRO A 576 -29.88 11.51 13.31
C PRO A 576 -28.93 10.64 14.13
N ALA A 577 -27.63 10.74 13.86
CA ALA A 577 -26.60 10.14 14.71
C ALA A 577 -26.27 10.99 15.95
N GLY A 578 -26.43 12.32 15.85
CA GLY A 578 -26.21 13.27 16.94
C GLY A 578 -27.43 13.50 17.83
N THR A 579 -27.28 14.35 18.85
CA THR A 579 -28.32 14.65 19.86
C THR A 579 -29.16 15.89 19.55
N SER A 580 -29.32 16.22 18.27
CA SER A 580 -30.16 17.31 17.79
C SER A 580 -30.79 16.96 16.45
N PHE A 581 -31.94 17.58 16.16
CA PHE A 581 -32.67 17.40 14.90
C PHE A 581 -33.55 18.60 14.61
N THR A 582 -33.64 19.00 13.34
CA THR A 582 -34.59 20.03 12.89
C THR A 582 -35.61 19.39 11.94
N ASP A 583 -36.86 19.31 12.40
CA ASP A 583 -37.99 18.92 11.56
C ASP A 583 -38.44 20.11 10.74
N THR A 584 -38.65 19.94 9.43
CA THR A 584 -38.95 21.03 8.48
C THR A 584 -40.19 20.69 7.63
N GLY A 585 -40.70 21.66 6.86
CA GLY A 585 -41.92 21.48 6.07
C GLY A 585 -43.20 21.42 6.91
N LEU A 586 -43.15 21.95 8.14
CA LEU A 586 -44.29 22.00 9.05
C LEU A 586 -45.29 23.07 8.64
N THR A 587 -46.54 22.87 9.00
CA THR A 587 -47.60 23.87 8.83
C THR A 587 -47.47 24.92 9.93
N ALA A 588 -47.62 26.19 9.57
CA ALA A 588 -47.62 27.30 10.51
C ALA A 588 -48.70 27.18 11.59
N SER A 589 -48.46 27.79 12.76
CA SER A 589 -49.41 27.84 13.88
C SER A 589 -50.00 26.47 14.26
N THR A 590 -49.25 25.40 14.01
CA THR A 590 -49.70 24.02 14.23
C THR A 590 -48.89 23.42 15.35
N SER A 591 -49.60 22.83 16.31
CA SER A 591 -48.98 22.15 17.44
C SER A 591 -48.51 20.76 17.02
N TYR A 592 -47.23 20.47 17.26
CA TYR A 592 -46.60 19.19 16.98
C TYR A 592 -45.99 18.63 18.25
N SER A 593 -46.26 17.35 18.52
CA SER A 593 -45.67 16.62 19.64
C SER A 593 -44.49 15.78 19.17
N TYR A 594 -43.34 15.90 19.83
CA TYR A 594 -42.12 15.16 19.51
C TYR A 594 -41.73 14.19 20.61
N THR A 595 -41.28 13.00 20.21
CA THR A 595 -40.60 12.03 21.09
C THR A 595 -39.32 11.54 20.42
N VAL A 596 -38.36 11.11 21.24
CA VAL A 596 -37.08 10.56 20.75
C VAL A 596 -36.79 9.26 21.47
N ARG A 597 -36.25 8.27 20.75
CA ARG A 597 -35.64 7.08 21.35
C ARG A 597 -34.27 6.81 20.73
N ALA A 598 -33.38 6.19 21.49
CA ALA A 598 -32.05 5.81 21.03
C ALA A 598 -32.07 4.43 20.36
N ARG A 599 -31.12 4.20 19.45
CA ARG A 599 -30.80 2.90 18.85
C ARG A 599 -29.30 2.63 18.93
N ASP A 600 -28.95 1.36 19.06
CA ASP A 600 -27.57 0.88 18.98
C ASP A 600 -27.27 0.24 17.61
N ALA A 601 -26.07 -0.32 17.49
CA ALA A 601 -25.63 -1.03 16.29
C ALA A 601 -26.31 -2.40 16.12
N ALA A 602 -26.82 -2.99 17.20
CA ALA A 602 -27.44 -4.31 17.21
C ALA A 602 -28.95 -4.27 16.89
N GLY A 603 -29.54 -3.08 16.84
CA GLY A 603 -30.94 -2.85 16.53
C GLY A 603 -31.85 -2.77 17.76
N ASN A 604 -31.29 -2.80 18.99
CA ASN A 604 -32.10 -2.55 20.18
C ASN A 604 -32.50 -1.07 20.22
N ARG A 605 -33.68 -0.82 20.80
CA ARG A 605 -34.30 0.50 20.87
C ARG A 605 -34.66 0.79 22.31
N SER A 606 -34.26 1.96 22.80
CA SER A 606 -34.71 2.42 24.11
C SER A 606 -36.24 2.57 24.12
N ALA A 607 -36.83 2.65 25.32
CA ALA A 607 -38.16 3.23 25.42
C ALA A 607 -38.14 4.68 24.90
N VAL A 608 -39.31 5.20 24.51
CA VAL A 608 -39.45 6.60 24.08
C VAL A 608 -39.25 7.54 25.27
N GLY A 609 -38.49 8.62 25.04
CA GLY A 609 -38.25 9.68 26.02
C GLY A 609 -39.46 10.56 26.30
N ASN A 610 -39.25 11.65 27.04
CA ASN A 610 -40.30 12.61 27.34
C ASN A 610 -40.87 13.23 26.05
N THR A 611 -42.18 13.49 26.02
CA THR A 611 -42.81 14.20 24.91
C THR A 611 -42.61 15.70 25.05
N VAL A 612 -42.26 16.38 23.96
CA VAL A 612 -42.24 17.85 23.88
C VAL A 612 -43.27 18.30 22.85
N THR A 613 -44.22 19.13 23.28
CA THR A 613 -45.18 19.77 22.36
C THR A 613 -44.68 21.15 22.00
N VAL A 614 -44.53 21.40 20.69
CA VAL A 614 -44.00 22.64 20.12
C VAL A 614 -44.96 23.10 19.03
N SER A 615 -45.41 24.35 19.12
CA SER A 615 -46.22 24.95 18.06
C SER A 615 -45.32 25.74 17.14
N THR A 616 -45.30 25.42 15.85
CA THR A 616 -44.64 26.27 14.87
C THR A 616 -45.12 27.71 15.02
N THR A 617 -44.21 28.66 14.81
CA THR A 617 -44.61 30.06 14.82
C THR A 617 -45.61 30.31 13.69
N SER A 618 -46.29 31.45 13.73
CA SER A 618 -47.05 31.87 12.55
C SER A 618 -46.10 31.94 11.36
N GLY A 619 -46.55 31.42 10.20
CA GLY A 619 -46.04 31.68 8.84
C GLY A 619 -45.31 33.00 8.82
N GLY A 620 -44.07 33.06 8.33
CA GLY A 620 -43.42 34.32 7.96
C GLY A 620 -44.48 35.16 7.25
N GLY A 621 -45.05 36.07 8.02
CA GLY A 621 -46.37 36.57 7.73
C GLY A 621 -46.21 37.51 6.56
N THR A 622 -47.16 37.45 5.63
CA THR A 622 -47.58 38.68 4.98
C THR A 622 -47.66 39.75 6.08
N PRO A 623 -46.99 40.91 5.94
CA PRO A 623 -47.11 42.00 6.90
C PRO A 623 -48.58 42.15 7.28
N THR A 624 -48.92 42.07 8.57
CA THR A 624 -50.32 42.04 8.97
C THR A 624 -50.95 43.34 8.51
N GLY A 625 -51.84 43.26 7.51
CA GLY A 625 -52.54 44.39 6.93
C GLY A 625 -53.72 44.76 7.81
N TYR A 626 -53.78 46.02 8.22
CA TYR A 626 -54.93 46.59 8.91
C TYR A 626 -55.55 47.63 7.99
N GLU A 627 -56.75 47.35 7.50
CA GLU A 627 -57.52 48.26 6.67
C GLU A 627 -58.05 49.43 7.52
N ALA A 628 -58.02 50.65 6.99
CA ALA A 628 -58.40 51.85 7.75
C ALA A 628 -59.90 51.86 8.10
N GLU A 629 -60.74 51.35 7.21
CA GLU A 629 -62.20 51.26 7.33
C GLU A 629 -62.68 50.06 8.17
N ALA A 630 -61.78 49.25 8.71
CA ALA A 630 -62.16 48.11 9.52
C ALA A 630 -63.05 48.56 10.70
N SER A 631 -64.18 47.88 10.92
CA SER A 631 -65.21 48.27 11.91
C SER A 631 -64.71 48.28 13.36
N GLY A 632 -63.55 47.68 13.63
CA GLY A 632 -62.89 47.71 14.94
C GLY A 632 -62.04 48.96 15.19
N ASN A 633 -61.71 49.73 14.16
CA ASN A 633 -60.92 50.95 14.30
C ASN A 633 -61.76 52.08 14.92
N ALA A 634 -61.11 52.91 15.72
CA ALA A 634 -61.79 54.05 16.34
C ALA A 634 -61.66 55.28 15.44
N LEU A 635 -62.77 55.81 14.95
CA LEU A 635 -62.86 57.11 14.29
C LEU A 635 -63.44 58.14 15.27
N SER A 636 -62.91 59.36 15.24
CA SER A 636 -63.35 60.44 16.12
C SER A 636 -63.42 61.78 15.39
N GLY A 637 -64.28 62.67 15.88
CA GLY A 637 -64.54 63.95 15.22
C GLY A 637 -65.22 63.77 13.86
N GLY A 638 -64.73 64.48 12.84
CA GLY A 638 -65.25 64.44 11.46
C GLY A 638 -64.66 63.36 10.56
N ALA A 639 -63.85 62.43 11.09
CA ALA A 639 -63.25 61.35 10.30
C ALA A 639 -64.33 60.38 9.79
N LEU A 640 -64.28 60.02 8.51
CA LEU A 640 -65.27 59.16 7.89
C LEU A 640 -64.67 58.22 6.84
N VAL A 641 -65.35 57.10 6.62
CA VAL A 641 -65.04 56.14 5.56
C VAL A 641 -65.61 56.64 4.24
N ALA A 642 -64.80 56.64 3.19
CA ALA A 642 -65.19 57.01 1.84
C ALA A 642 -64.79 55.91 0.84
N ALA A 643 -65.58 55.74 -0.22
CA ALA A 643 -65.27 54.78 -1.28
C ALA A 643 -63.99 55.19 -2.03
N CYS A 644 -63.16 54.20 -2.34
CA CYS A 644 -61.93 54.36 -3.08
C CYS A 644 -61.65 53.09 -3.88
N ALA A 645 -61.91 53.12 -5.19
CA ALA A 645 -61.79 51.94 -6.04
C ALA A 645 -60.36 51.37 -6.13
N THR A 646 -59.35 52.19 -5.87
CA THR A 646 -57.92 51.83 -5.92
C THR A 646 -57.36 51.40 -4.58
N CYS A 647 -58.12 51.58 -3.49
CA CYS A 647 -57.72 51.28 -2.13
C CYS A 647 -57.98 49.80 -1.81
N SER A 648 -57.21 49.23 -0.88
CA SER A 648 -57.57 47.91 -0.36
C SER A 648 -58.93 47.98 0.35
N GLY A 649 -59.72 46.91 0.26
CA GLY A 649 -61.11 46.92 0.76
C GLY A 649 -62.08 47.84 0.01
N GLY A 650 -61.62 48.59 -1.00
CA GLY A 650 -62.45 49.49 -1.81
C GLY A 650 -62.86 50.79 -1.10
N SER A 651 -62.28 51.07 0.06
CA SER A 651 -62.60 52.23 0.90
C SER A 651 -61.33 52.82 1.51
N LYS A 652 -61.43 54.02 2.09
CA LYS A 652 -60.36 54.72 2.80
C LYS A 652 -60.96 55.55 3.93
N VAL A 653 -60.15 55.95 4.89
CA VAL A 653 -60.54 56.92 5.92
C VAL A 653 -59.94 58.29 5.59
N GLY A 654 -60.81 59.28 5.45
CA GLY A 654 -60.42 60.65 5.16
C GLY A 654 -60.90 61.64 6.21
N TYR A 655 -60.73 62.93 5.92
CA TYR A 655 -61.10 64.05 6.83
C TYR A 655 -60.37 64.00 8.18
N LEU A 656 -59.15 63.48 8.19
CA LEU A 656 -58.28 63.43 9.36
C LEU A 656 -57.62 64.82 9.54
N GLY A 657 -58.17 65.65 10.42
CA GLY A 657 -57.70 67.02 10.65
C GLY A 657 -58.67 67.84 11.50
N ASN A 658 -58.24 69.01 11.97
CA ASN A 658 -59.08 69.94 12.76
C ASN A 658 -59.83 69.27 13.95
N GLY A 659 -59.11 68.44 14.72
CA GLY A 659 -59.66 67.70 15.86
C GLY A 659 -60.22 66.31 15.53
N ALA A 660 -60.31 65.93 14.24
CA ALA A 660 -60.63 64.56 13.84
C ALA A 660 -59.38 63.65 13.84
N SER A 661 -59.55 62.39 14.26
CA SER A 661 -58.48 61.40 14.30
C SER A 661 -58.99 59.99 14.08
N MET A 662 -58.10 59.08 13.68
CA MET A 662 -58.37 57.65 13.63
C MET A 662 -57.35 56.87 14.45
N ALA A 663 -57.72 55.68 14.89
CA ALA A 663 -56.81 54.73 15.52
C ALA A 663 -57.03 53.32 14.99
N PHE A 664 -55.97 52.72 14.48
CA PHE A 664 -55.93 51.28 14.24
C PHE A 664 -55.87 50.59 15.59
N THR A 665 -56.88 49.79 15.91
CA THR A 665 -56.94 49.03 17.17
C THR A 665 -56.57 47.58 16.91
N ASN A 666 -56.13 46.88 17.97
CA ASN A 666 -55.70 45.48 17.86
C ASN A 666 -54.53 45.22 16.92
N VAL A 667 -53.62 46.19 16.81
CA VAL A 667 -52.38 46.06 16.05
C VAL A 667 -51.43 45.13 16.78
N ALA A 668 -51.02 44.04 16.14
CA ALA A 668 -50.17 43.03 16.74
C ALA A 668 -48.73 43.55 16.85
N GLY A 669 -48.27 43.76 18.07
CA GLY A 669 -46.88 44.14 18.38
C GLY A 669 -45.93 42.95 18.50
N GLY A 670 -46.43 41.71 18.35
CA GLY A 670 -45.65 40.49 18.50
C GLY A 670 -45.02 40.40 19.90
N THR A 671 -43.70 40.22 19.96
CA THR A 671 -42.91 40.18 21.21
C THR A 671 -42.58 41.56 21.79
N GLY A 672 -43.09 42.63 21.20
CA GLY A 672 -42.77 44.02 21.55
C GLY A 672 -41.46 44.55 20.93
N GLY A 673 -41.23 45.85 21.06
CA GLY A 673 -40.08 46.60 20.53
C GLY A 673 -40.39 47.41 19.25
N PRO A 674 -39.36 48.04 18.64
CA PRO A 674 -39.52 48.86 17.45
C PRO A 674 -40.02 48.04 16.26
N ARG A 675 -41.07 48.53 15.59
CA ARG A 675 -41.68 47.93 14.40
C ARG A 675 -41.72 48.94 13.25
N THR A 676 -41.45 48.47 12.04
CA THR A 676 -41.67 49.27 10.83
C THR A 676 -43.14 49.15 10.43
N VAL A 677 -43.83 50.29 10.45
CA VAL A 677 -45.21 50.44 10.00
C VAL A 677 -45.17 51.08 8.62
N THR A 678 -45.57 50.35 7.58
CA THR A 678 -45.80 50.92 6.25
C THR A 678 -47.23 51.43 6.19
N ILE A 679 -47.40 52.70 5.85
CA ILE A 679 -48.68 53.39 5.77
C ILE A 679 -48.99 53.61 4.29
N TYR A 680 -50.15 53.13 3.85
CA TYR A 680 -50.68 53.35 2.51
C TYR A 680 -51.67 54.51 2.58
N TYR A 681 -51.44 55.54 1.76
CA TYR A 681 -52.11 56.83 1.89
C TYR A 681 -52.38 57.47 0.53
N LEU A 682 -53.31 58.42 0.52
CA LEU A 682 -53.71 59.19 -0.67
C LEU A 682 -53.72 60.68 -0.33
N THR A 683 -53.08 61.48 -1.20
CA THR A 683 -53.09 62.94 -1.08
C THR A 683 -52.68 63.60 -2.39
N ALA A 684 -53.43 64.64 -2.79
CA ALA A 684 -53.11 65.42 -4.00
C ALA A 684 -51.91 66.37 -3.80
N GLU A 685 -51.55 66.68 -2.56
CA GLU A 685 -50.46 67.58 -2.18
C GLU A 685 -49.67 66.99 -1.01
N ALA A 686 -48.45 67.48 -0.76
CA ALA A 686 -47.68 67.00 0.39
C ALA A 686 -48.36 67.39 1.71
N ARG A 687 -48.48 66.45 2.64
CA ARG A 687 -49.16 66.63 3.94
C ARG A 687 -48.33 66.05 5.08
N THR A 688 -48.73 66.37 6.31
CA THR A 688 -48.15 65.80 7.53
C THR A 688 -49.23 65.14 8.37
N ALA A 689 -48.86 64.13 9.16
CA ALA A 689 -49.71 63.59 10.21
C ALA A 689 -48.87 63.18 11.43
N VAL A 690 -49.46 63.25 12.61
CA VAL A 690 -48.92 62.67 13.83
C VAL A 690 -49.36 61.21 13.89
N VAL A 691 -48.41 60.29 13.74
CA VAL A 691 -48.60 58.84 13.79
C VAL A 691 -48.00 58.32 15.09
N ASN A 692 -48.86 57.81 15.98
CA ASN A 692 -48.50 57.35 17.32
C ASN A 692 -47.54 58.29 18.09
N GLY A 693 -47.82 59.60 18.01
CA GLY A 693 -47.02 60.66 18.65
C GLY A 693 -45.84 61.19 17.82
N GLN A 694 -45.54 60.62 16.65
CA GLN A 694 -44.44 61.06 15.77
C GLN A 694 -44.96 61.82 14.55
N THR A 695 -44.35 62.95 14.19
CA THR A 695 -44.69 63.67 12.95
C THR A 695 -44.10 62.94 11.73
N VAL A 696 -44.97 62.49 10.82
CA VAL A 696 -44.61 61.83 9.56
C VAL A 696 -44.97 62.74 8.38
N ASN A 697 -44.02 62.88 7.44
CA ASN A 697 -44.21 63.61 6.20
C ASN A 697 -44.69 62.67 5.09
N PHE A 698 -45.74 63.09 4.38
CA PHE A 698 -46.36 62.35 3.29
C PHE A 698 -46.19 63.16 2.01
N ALA A 699 -45.52 62.56 1.01
CA ALA A 699 -45.32 63.19 -0.28
C ALA A 699 -46.65 63.23 -1.06
N SER A 700 -46.78 64.16 -2.03
CA SER A 700 -47.95 64.13 -2.91
C SER A 700 -47.97 62.83 -3.73
N THR A 701 -49.12 62.17 -3.75
CA THR A 701 -49.41 61.03 -4.66
C THR A 701 -50.03 61.49 -5.99
N GLY A 702 -50.21 62.80 -6.16
CA GLY A 702 -50.78 63.44 -7.36
C GLY A 702 -52.30 63.41 -7.46
N SER A 703 -53.01 62.64 -6.61
CA SER A 703 -54.47 62.54 -6.59
C SER A 703 -54.98 62.01 -5.24
N TRP A 704 -56.27 62.20 -4.96
CA TRP A 704 -56.99 61.54 -3.85
C TRP A 704 -57.41 60.09 -4.16
N THR A 705 -57.01 59.56 -5.31
CA THR A 705 -57.33 58.22 -5.80
C THR A 705 -56.07 57.41 -6.16
N THR A 706 -54.88 57.93 -5.90
CA THR A 706 -53.64 57.19 -6.15
C THR A 706 -53.06 56.80 -4.80
N VAL A 707 -52.84 55.49 -4.59
CA VAL A 707 -52.25 54.99 -3.34
C VAL A 707 -50.74 55.13 -3.43
N GLY A 708 -50.16 55.89 -2.50
CA GLY A 708 -48.74 55.90 -2.21
C GLY A 708 -48.45 55.20 -0.89
N SER A 709 -47.17 55.02 -0.56
CA SER A 709 -46.77 54.46 0.73
C SER A 709 -45.61 55.21 1.36
N THR A 710 -45.57 55.24 2.68
CA THR A 710 -44.43 55.73 3.47
C THR A 710 -44.23 54.80 4.67
N THR A 711 -43.09 54.88 5.33
CA THR A 711 -42.76 54.03 6.49
C THR A 711 -42.43 54.85 7.71
N VAL A 712 -42.87 54.40 8.88
CA VAL A 712 -42.49 54.96 10.19
C VAL A 712 -42.13 53.83 11.15
N THR A 713 -41.16 54.05 12.03
CA THR A 713 -40.82 53.08 13.07
C THR A 713 -41.54 53.44 14.37
N VAL A 714 -42.34 52.51 14.88
CA VAL A 714 -43.15 52.68 16.09
C VAL A 714 -42.78 51.59 17.10
N ASP A 715 -42.48 51.98 18.34
CA ASP A 715 -42.33 51.03 19.44
C ASP A 715 -43.69 50.49 19.84
N LEU A 716 -43.89 49.18 19.66
CA LEU A 716 -45.12 48.49 20.09
C LEU A 716 -44.83 47.63 21.32
N ALA A 717 -45.78 47.55 22.24
CA ALA A 717 -45.73 46.59 23.33
C ALA A 717 -45.98 45.17 22.81
N ALA A 718 -45.59 44.15 23.58
CA ALA A 718 -45.95 42.78 23.27
C ALA A 718 -47.48 42.62 23.28
N GLY A 719 -48.02 41.84 22.35
CA GLY A 719 -49.48 41.65 22.21
C GLY A 719 -50.19 42.73 21.41
N SER A 720 -51.38 43.14 21.85
CA SER A 720 -52.30 44.04 21.12
C SER A 720 -51.99 45.51 21.40
N ASN A 721 -51.95 46.35 20.36
CA ASN A 721 -51.59 47.77 20.41
C ASN A 721 -52.60 48.64 19.66
N THR A 722 -52.49 49.95 19.88
CA THR A 722 -53.25 50.97 19.15
C THR A 722 -52.28 51.93 18.46
N ILE A 723 -52.46 52.20 17.17
CA ILE A 723 -51.67 53.20 16.41
C ILE A 723 -52.60 54.32 15.97
N THR A 724 -52.35 55.53 16.48
CA THR A 724 -53.18 56.72 16.23
C THR A 724 -52.67 57.55 15.04
N PHE A 725 -53.59 58.19 14.33
CA PHE A 725 -53.34 59.11 13.23
C PHE A 725 -54.18 60.38 13.44
N ALA A 726 -53.51 61.53 13.54
CA ALA A 726 -54.17 62.82 13.68
C ALA A 726 -53.34 63.94 13.05
N ASN A 727 -53.96 65.07 12.72
CA ASN A 727 -53.23 66.31 12.48
C ASN A 727 -53.94 67.48 13.18
N PRO A 728 -53.54 67.85 14.41
CA PRO A 728 -54.20 68.91 15.16
C PRO A 728 -54.07 70.30 14.53
N GLY A 729 -53.04 70.53 13.70
CA GLY A 729 -52.70 71.83 13.11
C GLY A 729 -53.04 71.97 11.62
N GLY A 730 -53.72 70.98 11.03
CA GLY A 730 -54.00 70.95 9.60
C GLY A 730 -54.79 69.72 9.18
N TRP A 731 -54.57 69.26 7.95
CA TRP A 731 -55.18 68.04 7.42
C TRP A 731 -54.09 67.00 7.11
N ALA A 732 -54.32 65.76 7.55
CA ALA A 732 -53.56 64.58 7.18
C ALA A 732 -53.98 64.07 5.79
N PRO A 733 -53.19 63.18 5.16
CA PRO A 733 -53.65 62.41 3.99
C PRO A 733 -54.79 61.46 4.37
N ASP A 734 -55.51 60.97 3.36
CA ASP A 734 -56.46 59.86 3.55
C ASP A 734 -55.66 58.57 3.73
N ILE A 735 -56.08 57.71 4.63
CA ILE A 735 -55.40 56.45 4.94
C ILE A 735 -56.19 55.29 4.36
N ASP A 736 -55.49 54.45 3.60
CA ASP A 736 -56.00 53.21 3.02
C ASP A 736 -55.80 52.06 4.02
N ARG A 737 -54.55 51.72 4.31
CA ARG A 737 -54.20 50.69 5.29
C ARG A 737 -52.84 50.92 5.92
N ILE A 738 -52.53 50.14 6.95
CA ILE A 738 -51.16 49.96 7.44
C ILE A 738 -50.73 48.50 7.35
N THR A 739 -49.43 48.27 7.25
CA THR A 739 -48.83 46.96 7.49
C THR A 739 -47.69 47.06 8.50
N VAL A 740 -47.63 46.14 9.46
CA VAL A 740 -46.62 46.13 10.53
C VAL A 740 -45.65 44.96 10.36
N SER A 741 -44.34 45.22 10.47
CA SER A 741 -43.31 44.17 10.41
C SER A 741 -43.32 43.26 11.65
N THR A 742 -42.96 41.99 11.50
CA THR A 742 -42.86 41.03 12.62
C THR A 742 -41.49 41.06 13.31
N ALA A 743 -41.42 40.54 14.54
CA ALA A 743 -40.21 40.57 15.37
C ALA A 743 -39.09 39.65 14.88
N GLY A 744 -37.94 40.26 14.57
CA GLY A 744 -36.61 39.62 14.66
C GLY A 744 -36.11 38.84 13.46
N GLY A 745 -34.89 39.21 13.03
CA GLY A 745 -33.92 38.33 12.38
C GLY A 745 -34.08 38.18 10.86
N GLY A 746 -33.31 38.97 10.10
CA GLY A 746 -33.05 38.66 8.70
C GLY A 746 -32.38 37.30 8.58
N GLY A 747 -33.16 36.29 8.20
CA GLY A 747 -32.61 35.03 7.67
C GLY A 747 -32.09 35.28 6.27
N ASP A 748 -30.97 34.65 5.94
CA ASP A 748 -30.43 34.67 4.59
C ASP A 748 -31.41 33.98 3.64
N THR A 749 -31.87 34.71 2.62
CA THR A 749 -32.81 34.22 1.60
C THR A 749 -32.18 34.17 0.22
N THR A 750 -30.91 34.56 0.14
CA THR A 750 -30.19 34.57 -1.12
C THR A 750 -29.57 33.20 -1.30
N ALA A 751 -29.84 32.57 -2.43
CA ALA A 751 -29.19 31.30 -2.75
C ALA A 751 -27.74 31.53 -3.18
N PRO A 752 -26.83 30.58 -2.88
CA PRO A 752 -25.48 30.61 -3.42
C PRO A 752 -25.47 30.71 -4.95
N SER A 753 -24.35 31.18 -5.50
CA SER A 753 -24.12 31.12 -6.95
C SER A 753 -24.03 29.66 -7.44
N ALA A 754 -24.41 29.42 -8.70
CA ALA A 754 -24.29 28.10 -9.31
C ALA A 754 -22.81 27.67 -9.42
N PRO A 755 -22.45 26.44 -9.05
CA PRO A 755 -21.10 25.93 -9.28
C PRO A 755 -20.74 25.98 -10.77
N THR A 756 -19.52 26.39 -11.07
CA THR A 756 -19.01 26.48 -12.46
C THR A 756 -17.84 25.52 -12.67
N GLY A 757 -17.43 25.29 -13.92
CA GLY A 757 -16.25 24.46 -14.21
C GLY A 757 -16.39 22.98 -13.85
N LEU A 758 -17.60 22.42 -13.87
CA LEU A 758 -17.82 20.99 -13.62
C LEU A 758 -17.08 20.15 -14.66
N ALA A 759 -16.10 19.37 -14.18
CA ALA A 759 -15.23 18.52 -14.98
C ALA A 759 -15.08 17.15 -14.32
N SER A 760 -14.61 16.16 -15.09
CA SER A 760 -14.27 14.84 -14.59
C SER A 760 -12.76 14.62 -14.73
N PRO A 761 -11.98 14.78 -13.65
CA PRO A 761 -10.54 14.60 -13.71
C PRO A 761 -10.13 13.13 -13.93
N SER A 762 -10.98 12.17 -13.53
CA SER A 762 -10.75 10.75 -13.77
C SER A 762 -12.05 9.95 -13.81
N LYS A 763 -12.00 8.81 -14.50
CA LYS A 763 -13.09 7.84 -14.61
C LYS A 763 -12.54 6.42 -14.73
N THR A 764 -13.28 5.45 -14.20
CA THR A 764 -13.00 4.01 -14.32
C THR A 764 -14.20 3.30 -14.96
N ALA A 765 -14.18 1.97 -15.01
CA ALA A 765 -15.35 1.18 -15.39
C ALA A 765 -16.48 1.23 -14.34
N GLY A 766 -16.15 1.55 -13.08
CA GLY A 766 -17.09 1.53 -11.95
C GLY A 766 -17.26 2.88 -11.23
N SER A 767 -16.59 3.95 -11.67
CA SER A 767 -16.62 5.24 -11.00
C SER A 767 -16.35 6.43 -11.91
N VAL A 768 -16.84 7.60 -11.50
CA VAL A 768 -16.55 8.90 -12.09
C VAL A 768 -16.18 9.86 -10.95
N THR A 769 -14.98 10.43 -11.01
CA THR A 769 -14.59 11.54 -10.13
C THR A 769 -14.99 12.85 -10.80
N LEU A 770 -15.54 13.76 -10.02
CA LEU A 770 -16.00 15.09 -10.41
C LEU A 770 -15.24 16.17 -9.64
N SER A 771 -14.98 17.28 -10.29
CA SER A 771 -14.42 18.50 -9.71
C SER A 771 -15.16 19.72 -10.27
N TRP A 772 -15.28 20.78 -9.49
CA TRP A 772 -15.87 22.05 -9.94
C TRP A 772 -15.18 23.23 -9.26
N SER A 773 -15.50 24.45 -9.69
CA SER A 773 -15.11 25.69 -9.02
C SER A 773 -16.13 26.06 -7.94
N GLY A 774 -15.64 26.55 -6.81
CA GLY A 774 -16.48 26.88 -5.65
C GLY A 774 -17.51 27.98 -5.92
N SER A 775 -18.63 27.89 -5.22
CA SER A 775 -19.68 28.91 -5.21
C SER A 775 -19.41 29.99 -4.17
N THR A 776 -19.89 31.19 -4.43
CA THR A 776 -19.97 32.30 -3.46
C THR A 776 -21.41 32.55 -3.04
N ASP A 777 -21.56 33.12 -1.84
CA ASP A 777 -22.82 33.48 -1.22
C ASP A 777 -22.60 34.70 -0.30
N ASN A 778 -23.64 35.48 0.00
CA ASN A 778 -23.55 36.66 0.85
C ASN A 778 -23.34 36.35 2.34
N VAL A 779 -23.69 35.15 2.81
CA VAL A 779 -23.37 34.69 4.18
C VAL A 779 -22.39 33.53 4.15
N GLY A 780 -22.62 32.51 3.32
CA GLY A 780 -21.64 31.45 3.11
C GLY A 780 -22.20 30.14 2.59
N VAL A 781 -21.41 29.46 1.75
CA VAL A 781 -21.75 28.15 1.21
C VAL A 781 -21.40 27.04 2.21
N THR A 782 -22.37 26.21 2.54
CA THR A 782 -22.24 25.11 3.51
C THR A 782 -21.86 23.79 2.83
N GLY A 783 -22.26 23.59 1.57
CA GLY A 783 -21.87 22.39 0.82
C GLY A 783 -22.45 22.35 -0.58
N TYR A 784 -22.28 21.19 -1.22
CA TYR A 784 -22.70 20.91 -2.58
C TYR A 784 -23.52 19.62 -2.63
N GLN A 785 -24.61 19.62 -3.39
CA GLN A 785 -25.40 18.45 -3.73
C GLN A 785 -25.04 18.00 -5.15
N ILE A 786 -24.68 16.73 -5.30
CA ILE A 786 -24.30 16.12 -6.57
C ILE A 786 -25.50 15.33 -7.09
N LEU A 787 -25.89 15.61 -8.33
CA LEU A 787 -27.03 14.96 -8.99
C LEU A 787 -26.55 14.15 -10.21
N ARG A 788 -27.07 12.93 -10.36
CA ARG A 788 -26.86 12.06 -11.52
C ARG A 788 -28.21 11.80 -12.18
N GLY A 789 -28.36 12.18 -13.46
CA GLY A 789 -29.64 12.08 -14.16
C GLY A 789 -30.75 12.92 -13.51
N GLY A 790 -30.39 13.96 -12.75
CA GLY A 790 -31.34 14.81 -12.01
C GLY A 790 -31.69 14.32 -10.59
N SER A 791 -31.27 13.12 -10.19
CA SER A 791 -31.48 12.60 -8.83
C SER A 791 -30.23 12.79 -7.95
N PRO A 792 -30.36 13.17 -6.65
CA PRO A 792 -29.22 13.28 -5.75
C PRO A 792 -28.51 11.94 -5.55
N VAL A 793 -27.17 11.94 -5.66
CA VAL A 793 -26.32 10.77 -5.39
C VAL A 793 -25.36 10.97 -4.22
N GLY A 794 -25.25 12.20 -3.71
CA GLY A 794 -24.46 12.51 -2.53
C GLY A 794 -24.31 14.00 -2.30
N THR A 795 -23.61 14.36 -1.23
CA THR A 795 -23.20 15.73 -0.91
C THR A 795 -21.69 15.81 -0.71
N SER A 796 -21.12 17.00 -0.86
CA SER A 796 -19.71 17.28 -0.58
C SER A 796 -19.56 18.65 0.08
N THR A 797 -18.69 18.76 1.08
CA THR A 797 -18.29 20.05 1.69
C THR A 797 -17.10 20.69 0.99
N THR A 798 -16.52 19.99 0.00
CA THR A 798 -15.40 20.46 -0.82
C THR A 798 -15.79 20.48 -2.30
N THR A 799 -14.94 21.03 -3.16
CA THR A 799 -15.22 21.17 -4.61
C THR A 799 -14.85 19.93 -5.43
N GLY A 800 -15.21 18.76 -4.91
CA GLY A 800 -14.99 17.47 -5.57
C GLY A 800 -15.85 16.36 -4.96
N PHE A 801 -16.12 15.33 -5.77
CA PHE A 801 -16.91 14.16 -5.38
C PHE A 801 -16.58 12.96 -6.27
N THR A 802 -16.53 11.75 -5.72
CA THR A 802 -16.39 10.53 -6.52
C THR A 802 -17.64 9.69 -6.40
N ASP A 803 -18.29 9.48 -7.54
CA ASP A 803 -19.45 8.61 -7.67
C ASP A 803 -18.98 7.20 -8.05
N THR A 804 -19.42 6.18 -7.31
CA THR A 804 -18.95 4.79 -7.43
C THR A 804 -20.12 3.82 -7.63
N GLY A 805 -19.83 2.58 -8.03
CA GLY A 805 -20.85 1.56 -8.32
C GLY A 805 -21.54 1.76 -9.68
N LEU A 806 -20.87 2.41 -10.62
CA LEU A 806 -21.37 2.68 -11.96
C LEU A 806 -21.20 1.45 -12.87
N ALA A 807 -22.07 1.30 -13.86
CA ALA A 807 -21.91 0.30 -14.90
C ALA A 807 -20.83 0.74 -15.89
N ALA A 808 -20.04 -0.22 -16.40
CA ALA A 808 -19.02 0.04 -17.41
C ALA A 808 -19.62 0.50 -18.74
N SER A 809 -18.84 1.23 -19.54
CA SER A 809 -19.25 1.76 -20.85
C SER A 809 -20.60 2.51 -20.85
N THR A 810 -21.00 3.08 -19.70
CA THR A 810 -22.31 3.69 -19.52
C THR A 810 -22.14 5.20 -19.35
N ALA A 811 -22.92 5.97 -20.11
CA ALA A 811 -22.93 7.42 -20.01
C ALA A 811 -23.77 7.88 -18.82
N TYR A 812 -23.18 8.69 -17.95
CA TYR A 812 -23.83 9.32 -16.81
C TYR A 812 -23.73 10.84 -16.94
N THR A 813 -24.86 11.53 -16.75
CA THR A 813 -24.91 12.99 -16.77
C THR A 813 -25.01 13.54 -15.36
N TYR A 814 -24.11 14.45 -15.01
CA TYR A 814 -23.96 15.05 -13.68
C TYR A 814 -24.27 16.54 -13.69
N THR A 815 -24.90 17.01 -12.62
CA THR A 815 -24.99 18.43 -12.27
C THR A 815 -24.71 18.61 -10.78
N VAL A 816 -24.28 19.82 -10.37
CA VAL A 816 -23.99 20.14 -8.97
C VAL A 816 -24.73 21.41 -8.58
N LYS A 817 -25.31 21.43 -7.37
CA LYS A 817 -25.90 22.63 -6.74
C LYS A 817 -25.16 22.93 -5.44
N ALA A 818 -24.95 24.21 -5.14
CA ALA A 818 -24.46 24.65 -3.84
C ALA A 818 -25.64 24.92 -2.90
N TYR A 819 -25.42 24.80 -1.59
CA TYR A 819 -26.40 25.19 -0.58
C TYR A 819 -25.73 25.87 0.62
N ASP A 820 -26.47 26.76 1.27
CA ASP A 820 -26.03 27.50 2.46
C ASP A 820 -26.62 26.92 3.75
N ALA A 821 -26.34 27.58 4.88
CA ALA A 821 -26.82 27.17 6.20
C ALA A 821 -28.31 27.51 6.44
N ALA A 822 -28.88 28.40 5.62
CA ALA A 822 -30.29 28.76 5.65
C ALA A 822 -31.17 27.82 4.80
N GLY A 823 -30.54 26.92 4.02
CA GLY A 823 -31.20 25.94 3.17
C GLY A 823 -31.50 26.45 1.76
N ASN A 824 -30.96 27.59 1.34
CA ASN A 824 -31.11 28.07 -0.02
C ASN A 824 -30.22 27.24 -0.95
N HIS A 825 -30.74 26.83 -2.10
CA HIS A 825 -30.00 26.07 -3.10
C HIS A 825 -29.79 26.89 -4.36
N SER A 826 -28.57 26.84 -4.91
CA SER A 826 -28.25 27.49 -6.17
C SER A 826 -28.93 26.82 -7.37
N ALA A 827 -28.91 27.52 -8.51
CA ALA A 827 -29.16 26.88 -9.80
C ALA A 827 -28.11 25.78 -10.06
N ALA A 828 -28.50 24.73 -10.77
CA ALA A 828 -27.58 23.65 -11.13
C ALA A 828 -26.47 24.15 -12.06
N SER A 829 -25.26 23.60 -11.90
CA SER A 829 -24.19 23.76 -12.87
C SER A 829 -24.62 23.33 -14.28
N SER A 830 -23.87 23.74 -15.30
CA SER A 830 -23.99 23.11 -16.63
C SER A 830 -23.78 21.60 -16.50
N PRO A 831 -24.57 20.77 -17.22
CA PRO A 831 -24.47 19.32 -17.12
C PRO A 831 -23.19 18.79 -17.74
N LEU A 832 -22.54 17.84 -17.08
CA LEU A 832 -21.37 17.11 -17.57
C LEU A 832 -21.77 15.66 -17.83
N THR A 833 -21.63 15.20 -19.08
CA THR A 833 -21.82 13.78 -19.40
C THR A 833 -20.47 13.05 -19.45
N VAL A 834 -20.34 12.00 -18.65
CA VAL A 834 -19.13 11.17 -18.55
C VAL A 834 -19.52 9.72 -18.84
N THR A 835 -18.89 9.11 -19.82
CA THR A 835 -19.03 7.67 -20.10
C THR A 835 -17.94 6.91 -19.37
N THR A 836 -18.31 6.03 -18.43
CA THR A 836 -17.38 5.15 -17.72
C THR A 836 -16.56 4.32 -18.71
N SER A 837 -15.36 3.94 -18.30
CA SER A 837 -14.47 3.12 -19.13
C SER A 837 -15.09 1.74 -19.39
N ALA A 838 -14.66 1.07 -20.45
CA ALA A 838 -15.04 -0.31 -20.67
C ALA A 838 -14.49 -1.21 -19.55
N GLY A 839 -15.27 -2.22 -19.15
CA GLY A 839 -14.85 -3.22 -18.18
C GLY A 839 -13.91 -4.22 -18.85
N GLY A 840 -12.62 -3.91 -18.87
CA GLY A 840 -11.57 -4.85 -19.25
C GLY A 840 -10.75 -5.23 -18.03
N THR A 841 -10.41 -6.52 -17.91
CA THR A 841 -9.25 -6.96 -17.12
C THR A 841 -8.03 -6.14 -17.56
N ALA A 842 -7.20 -5.69 -16.61
CA ALA A 842 -6.00 -4.93 -16.93
C ALA A 842 -5.19 -5.65 -18.02
N PRO A 843 -4.67 -4.93 -19.03
CA PRO A 843 -3.95 -5.55 -20.13
C PRO A 843 -2.71 -6.29 -19.60
N VAL A 844 -2.55 -7.55 -20.03
CA VAL A 844 -1.44 -8.40 -19.57
C VAL A 844 -0.19 -8.02 -20.36
N SER A 845 0.91 -7.76 -19.65
CA SER A 845 2.21 -7.39 -20.22
C SER A 845 3.09 -8.62 -20.44
N TYR A 846 3.78 -8.66 -21.57
CA TYR A 846 4.76 -9.70 -21.92
C TYR A 846 6.04 -9.02 -22.40
N GLU A 847 7.13 -9.18 -21.64
CA GLU A 847 8.45 -8.62 -21.97
C GLU A 847 9.10 -9.38 -23.13
N ALA A 848 9.82 -8.69 -24.01
CA ALA A 848 10.46 -9.32 -25.18
C ALA A 848 11.65 -10.22 -24.80
N GLU A 849 12.41 -9.80 -23.79
CA GLU A 849 13.57 -10.49 -23.24
C GLU A 849 13.23 -11.73 -22.40
N ALA A 850 11.95 -11.94 -22.08
CA ALA A 850 11.51 -13.08 -21.28
C ALA A 850 12.03 -14.42 -21.83
N SER A 851 12.54 -15.28 -20.94
CA SER A 851 13.17 -16.56 -21.29
C SER A 851 12.23 -17.54 -21.98
N GLY A 852 10.91 -17.38 -21.81
CA GLY A 852 9.89 -18.17 -22.47
C GLY A 852 9.66 -17.82 -23.95
N ASN A 853 10.21 -16.72 -24.46
CA ASN A 853 10.06 -16.29 -25.84
C ASN A 853 11.08 -16.97 -26.76
N THR A 854 10.71 -17.16 -28.03
CA THR A 854 11.61 -17.75 -29.04
C THR A 854 12.25 -16.66 -29.90
N ARG A 855 13.58 -16.72 -30.05
CA ARG A 855 14.36 -15.84 -30.93
C ARG A 855 15.08 -16.71 -31.95
N THR A 856 15.14 -16.28 -33.20
CA THR A 856 15.82 -17.01 -34.27
C THR A 856 16.82 -16.12 -35.00
N GLY A 857 17.80 -16.73 -35.68
CA GLY A 857 18.79 -16.01 -36.46
C GLY A 857 19.61 -15.05 -35.61
N THR A 858 19.67 -13.79 -36.05
CA THR A 858 20.45 -12.72 -35.39
C THR A 858 19.72 -12.00 -34.26
N ALA A 859 18.46 -12.33 -33.99
CA ALA A 859 17.68 -11.65 -32.96
C ALA A 859 18.32 -11.83 -31.57
N ALA A 860 18.62 -10.74 -30.90
CA ALA A 860 19.40 -10.75 -29.66
C ALA A 860 18.86 -9.77 -28.63
N THR A 861 19.03 -10.11 -27.36
CA THR A 861 18.70 -9.23 -26.24
C THR A 861 19.81 -8.20 -26.04
N ALA A 862 19.43 -6.96 -25.78
CA ALA A 862 20.33 -5.87 -25.43
C ALA A 862 19.79 -5.14 -24.19
N SER A 863 20.70 -4.66 -23.34
CA SER A 863 20.33 -3.81 -22.20
C SER A 863 19.68 -2.52 -22.68
N CYS A 864 18.64 -2.08 -21.98
CA CYS A 864 17.93 -0.85 -22.28
C CYS A 864 17.36 -0.25 -20.99
N THR A 865 17.92 0.86 -20.53
CA THR A 865 17.54 1.50 -19.27
C THR A 865 16.15 2.13 -19.31
N ALA A 866 15.66 2.50 -20.49
CA ALA A 866 14.33 3.06 -20.68
C ALA A 866 13.23 2.01 -20.93
N CYS A 867 13.62 0.76 -21.15
CA CYS A 867 12.72 -0.36 -21.43
C CYS A 867 12.21 -1.00 -20.14
N SER A 868 11.04 -1.63 -20.18
CA SER A 868 10.64 -2.49 -19.07
C SER A 868 11.57 -3.70 -18.97
N GLY A 869 11.71 -4.23 -17.75
CA GLY A 869 12.67 -5.31 -17.47
C GLY A 869 14.16 -4.97 -17.69
N GLY A 870 14.47 -3.74 -18.10
CA GLY A 870 15.85 -3.27 -18.32
C GLY A 870 16.49 -3.79 -19.61
N ALA A 871 15.72 -4.40 -20.51
CA ALA A 871 16.24 -4.98 -21.74
C ALA A 871 15.23 -4.84 -22.90
N LYS A 872 15.72 -5.10 -24.12
CA LYS A 872 14.91 -5.14 -25.35
C LYS A 872 15.45 -6.25 -26.25
N VAL A 873 14.66 -6.67 -27.23
CA VAL A 873 15.12 -7.57 -28.30
C VAL A 873 15.23 -6.79 -29.60
N GLY A 874 16.45 -6.74 -30.13
CA GLY A 874 16.78 -6.10 -31.40
C GLY A 874 17.22 -7.11 -32.46
N TYR A 875 17.69 -6.60 -33.60
CA TYR A 875 18.17 -7.41 -34.73
C TYR A 875 17.13 -8.42 -35.28
N VAL A 876 15.85 -8.06 -35.19
CA VAL A 876 14.74 -8.80 -35.81
C VAL A 876 14.62 -8.35 -37.26
N GLY A 877 14.87 -9.25 -38.22
CA GLY A 877 14.97 -8.92 -39.64
C GLY A 877 15.89 -9.86 -40.42
N SER A 878 15.87 -9.80 -41.75
CA SER A 878 16.72 -10.63 -42.63
C SER A 878 16.66 -12.14 -42.33
N GLY A 879 15.47 -12.64 -41.99
CA GLY A 879 15.23 -14.05 -41.62
C GLY A 879 15.24 -14.33 -40.11
N ALA A 880 15.69 -13.39 -39.27
CA ALA A 880 15.57 -13.47 -37.82
C ALA A 880 14.16 -13.05 -37.35
N THR A 881 13.63 -13.76 -36.35
CA THR A 881 12.29 -13.53 -35.78
C THR A 881 12.30 -13.47 -34.26
N LEU A 882 11.30 -12.79 -33.69
CA LEU A 882 10.97 -12.82 -32.26
C LEU A 882 9.53 -13.31 -32.10
N SER A 883 9.32 -14.36 -31.30
CA SER A 883 8.00 -14.91 -30.99
C SER A 883 7.72 -14.84 -29.50
N PHE A 884 6.70 -14.08 -29.13
CA PHE A 884 6.12 -14.07 -27.78
C PHE A 884 5.28 -15.33 -27.61
N ASN A 885 5.66 -16.21 -26.68
CA ASN A 885 4.96 -17.46 -26.44
C ASN A 885 4.03 -17.34 -25.23
N ASN A 886 3.00 -18.19 -25.19
CA ASN A 886 2.03 -18.25 -24.08
C ASN A 886 1.30 -16.93 -23.81
N VAL A 887 1.01 -16.17 -24.87
CA VAL A 887 0.22 -14.93 -24.79
C VAL A 887 -1.25 -15.28 -24.57
N ALA A 888 -1.81 -14.91 -23.42
CA ALA A 888 -3.22 -15.16 -23.12
C ALA A 888 -4.14 -14.37 -24.05
N GLY A 889 -4.96 -15.07 -24.83
CA GLY A 889 -6.00 -14.49 -25.70
C GLY A 889 -7.35 -14.30 -25.02
N GLY A 890 -7.43 -14.57 -23.70
CA GLY A 890 -8.65 -14.50 -22.92
C GLY A 890 -9.73 -15.44 -23.47
N THR A 891 -10.93 -14.91 -23.71
CA THR A 891 -12.05 -15.61 -24.35
C THR A 891 -11.90 -15.79 -25.87
N GLY A 892 -10.75 -15.39 -26.44
CA GLY A 892 -10.50 -15.35 -27.88
C GLY A 892 -11.12 -14.11 -28.56
N GLY A 893 -10.97 -14.03 -29.88
CA GLY A 893 -11.49 -12.94 -30.73
C GLY A 893 -10.45 -11.86 -31.05
N ALA A 894 -10.92 -10.75 -31.62
CA ALA A 894 -10.09 -9.61 -31.94
C ALA A 894 -9.58 -8.92 -30.67
N ARG A 895 -8.27 -8.86 -30.50
CA ARG A 895 -7.58 -8.26 -29.35
C ARG A 895 -6.67 -7.13 -29.80
N THR A 896 -6.65 -6.05 -29.03
CA THR A 896 -5.70 -4.95 -29.27
C THR A 896 -4.39 -5.29 -28.59
N VAL A 897 -3.35 -5.42 -29.39
CA VAL A 897 -1.97 -5.63 -28.92
C VAL A 897 -1.23 -4.30 -29.05
N THR A 898 -0.85 -3.72 -27.93
CA THR A 898 0.03 -2.55 -27.90
C THR A 898 1.47 -3.02 -27.88
N ILE A 899 2.26 -2.53 -28.82
CA ILE A 899 3.66 -2.88 -28.99
C ILE A 899 4.49 -1.70 -28.51
N HIS A 900 5.35 -1.95 -27.53
CA HIS A 900 6.34 -1.00 -27.04
C HIS A 900 7.65 -1.24 -27.80
N TYR A 901 8.15 -0.22 -28.49
CA TYR A 901 9.25 -0.37 -29.44
C TYR A 901 10.20 0.84 -29.43
N LEU A 902 11.42 0.64 -29.94
CA LEU A 902 12.45 1.68 -30.05
C LEU A 902 12.99 1.69 -31.47
N SER A 903 13.03 2.86 -32.09
CA SER A 903 13.53 3.00 -33.45
C SER A 903 13.86 4.45 -33.82
N ALA A 904 15.14 4.80 -33.97
CA ALA A 904 15.52 6.17 -34.38
C ALA A 904 15.13 6.52 -35.84
N VAL A 905 14.60 5.57 -36.60
CA VAL A 905 14.12 5.75 -37.97
C VAL A 905 12.78 5.04 -38.17
N ALA A 906 12.05 5.37 -39.22
CA ALA A 906 10.82 4.64 -39.53
C ALA A 906 11.16 3.20 -39.92
N ARG A 907 10.43 2.23 -39.38
CA ARG A 907 10.59 0.80 -39.66
C ARG A 907 9.24 0.15 -39.91
N SER A 908 9.26 -1.06 -40.46
CA SER A 908 8.09 -1.91 -40.56
C SER A 908 8.41 -3.32 -40.06
N ALA A 909 7.40 -4.06 -39.63
CA ALA A 909 7.51 -5.48 -39.34
C ALA A 909 6.16 -6.16 -39.61
N THR A 910 6.18 -7.45 -39.89
CA THR A 910 4.98 -8.29 -39.84
C THR A 910 4.79 -8.83 -38.43
N VAL A 911 3.60 -8.63 -37.86
CA VAL A 911 3.17 -9.18 -36.57
C VAL A 911 2.08 -10.21 -36.86
N ASN A 912 2.38 -11.50 -36.65
CA ASN A 912 1.53 -12.63 -37.11
C ASN A 912 1.09 -12.49 -38.58
N GLY A 913 2.02 -12.07 -39.45
CA GLY A 913 1.78 -11.89 -40.89
C GLY A 913 1.12 -10.56 -41.28
N GLN A 914 0.60 -9.78 -40.33
CA GLN A 914 0.04 -8.45 -40.60
C GLN A 914 1.14 -7.38 -40.59
N THR A 915 1.21 -6.54 -41.63
CA THR A 915 2.20 -5.46 -41.68
C THR A 915 1.84 -4.34 -40.71
N VAL A 916 2.79 -3.97 -39.86
CA VAL A 916 2.71 -2.85 -38.91
C VAL A 916 3.84 -1.87 -39.22
N ASN A 917 3.48 -0.60 -39.32
CA ASN A 917 4.44 0.50 -39.54
C ASN A 917 4.74 1.19 -38.20
N PHE A 918 6.02 1.46 -37.97
CA PHE A 918 6.53 2.03 -36.74
C PHE A 918 7.14 3.39 -37.08
N ALA A 919 6.56 4.46 -36.53
CA ALA A 919 7.11 5.80 -36.65
C ALA A 919 8.45 5.90 -35.91
N PRO A 920 9.39 6.77 -36.34
CA PRO A 920 10.61 7.00 -35.59
C PRO A 920 10.31 7.48 -34.17
N THR A 921 10.96 6.87 -33.17
CA THR A 921 11.12 7.43 -31.84
C THR A 921 12.28 8.43 -31.85
N ALA A 922 12.42 9.22 -30.77
CA ALA A 922 13.47 10.25 -30.70
C ALA A 922 14.90 9.69 -30.88
N ASN A 923 15.14 8.47 -30.39
CA ASN A 923 16.38 7.72 -30.53
C ASN A 923 16.12 6.22 -30.24
N TRP A 924 17.16 5.39 -30.28
CA TRP A 924 17.08 3.95 -29.99
C TRP A 924 16.91 3.61 -28.49
N ASP A 925 16.77 4.62 -27.63
CA ASP A 925 16.63 4.50 -26.17
C ASP A 925 15.35 5.17 -25.66
N THR A 926 14.46 5.60 -26.55
CA THR A 926 13.16 6.16 -26.22
C THR A 926 12.07 5.19 -26.64
N VAL A 927 11.27 4.72 -25.69
CA VAL A 927 10.16 3.78 -25.95
C VAL A 927 8.99 4.54 -26.58
N GLY A 928 8.63 4.15 -27.80
CA GLY A 928 7.40 4.50 -28.48
C GLY A 928 6.36 3.39 -28.34
N THR A 929 5.11 3.69 -28.73
CA THR A 929 4.04 2.69 -28.77
C THR A 929 3.33 2.74 -30.11
N THR A 930 2.88 1.58 -30.57
CA THR A 930 1.93 1.44 -31.66
C THR A 930 0.97 0.29 -31.34
N THR A 931 -0.15 0.20 -32.03
CA THR A 931 -1.15 -0.86 -31.79
C THR A 931 -1.42 -1.66 -33.05
N VAL A 932 -1.75 -2.94 -32.86
CA VAL A 932 -2.26 -3.82 -33.90
C VAL A 932 -3.41 -4.64 -33.33
N THR A 933 -4.46 -4.85 -34.12
CA THR A 933 -5.55 -5.75 -33.74
C THR A 933 -5.27 -7.14 -34.31
N LEU A 934 -5.15 -8.14 -33.45
CA LEU A 934 -4.93 -9.54 -33.83
C LEU A 934 -6.12 -10.40 -33.40
N ASN A 935 -6.53 -11.34 -34.23
CA ASN A 935 -7.48 -12.36 -33.80
C ASN A 935 -6.73 -13.45 -33.04
N LEU A 936 -6.90 -13.50 -31.72
CA LEU A 936 -6.31 -14.50 -30.85
C LEU A 936 -7.34 -15.59 -30.54
N THR A 937 -6.90 -16.84 -30.42
CA THR A 937 -7.75 -17.92 -29.91
C THR A 937 -7.90 -17.80 -28.40
N ALA A 938 -8.95 -18.39 -27.84
CA ALA A 938 -9.05 -18.51 -26.39
C ALA A 938 -7.86 -19.33 -25.84
N GLY A 939 -7.35 -18.98 -24.66
CA GLY A 939 -6.15 -19.61 -24.08
C GLY A 939 -4.83 -19.03 -24.59
N ASN A 940 -3.77 -19.85 -24.66
CA ASN A 940 -2.42 -19.40 -24.99
C ASN A 940 -2.20 -19.27 -26.51
N ASN A 941 -1.54 -18.18 -26.91
CA ASN A 941 -1.23 -17.84 -28.30
C ASN A 941 0.26 -17.56 -28.46
N THR A 942 0.72 -17.57 -29.71
CA THR A 942 2.04 -17.08 -30.10
C THR A 942 1.91 -15.86 -31.00
N ILE A 943 2.64 -14.79 -30.69
CA ILE A 943 2.70 -13.56 -31.50
C ILE A 943 4.13 -13.40 -32.03
N THR A 944 4.29 -13.47 -33.34
CA THR A 944 5.60 -13.45 -34.02
C THR A 944 5.83 -12.17 -34.79
N PHE A 945 6.97 -11.54 -34.51
CA PHE A 945 7.55 -10.41 -35.21
C PHE A 945 8.59 -10.89 -36.21
N ALA A 946 8.47 -10.44 -37.45
CA ALA A 946 9.44 -10.71 -38.51
C ALA A 946 9.55 -9.53 -39.48
N ASN A 947 10.68 -9.40 -40.17
CA ASN A 947 10.77 -8.55 -41.36
C ASN A 947 11.65 -9.26 -42.41
N PRO A 948 11.07 -9.90 -43.44
CA PRO A 948 11.83 -10.70 -44.39
C PRO A 948 12.66 -9.85 -45.39
N SER A 949 12.32 -8.57 -45.57
CA SER A 949 12.96 -7.69 -46.56
C SER A 949 13.72 -6.51 -45.94
N GLY A 950 13.91 -6.50 -44.62
CA GLY A 950 14.52 -5.40 -43.90
C GLY A 950 14.69 -5.71 -42.41
N TRP A 951 14.71 -4.66 -41.60
CA TRP A 951 14.82 -4.75 -40.14
C TRP A 951 13.57 -4.17 -39.47
N ALA A 952 13.06 -4.87 -38.48
CA ALA A 952 12.04 -4.41 -37.54
C ALA A 952 12.66 -3.40 -36.54
N PRO A 953 11.85 -2.61 -35.82
CA PRO A 953 12.33 -1.88 -34.65
C PRO A 953 12.76 -2.84 -33.53
N ASP A 954 13.49 -2.33 -32.54
CA ASP A 954 13.76 -3.09 -31.31
C ASP A 954 12.48 -3.14 -30.49
N ILE A 955 12.16 -4.33 -29.94
CA ILE A 955 10.93 -4.56 -29.19
C ILE A 955 11.26 -4.65 -27.71
N ASP A 956 10.58 -3.82 -26.92
CA ASP A 956 10.63 -3.80 -25.46
C ASP A 956 9.64 -4.83 -24.91
N ARG A 957 8.35 -4.62 -25.15
CA ARG A 957 7.28 -5.51 -24.70
C ARG A 957 6.01 -5.42 -25.55
N ILE A 958 5.08 -6.33 -25.31
CA ILE A 958 3.70 -6.21 -25.77
C ILE A 958 2.73 -6.18 -24.58
N THR A 959 1.62 -5.46 -24.72
CA THR A 959 0.47 -5.56 -23.82
C THR A 959 -0.77 -5.98 -24.60
N VAL A 960 -1.52 -6.94 -24.07
CA VAL A 960 -2.73 -7.48 -24.72
C VAL A 960 -3.95 -7.12 -23.89
N GLY A 961 -4.88 -6.36 -24.50
CA GLY A 961 -6.14 -5.91 -23.89
C GLY A 961 -7.38 -6.63 -24.40
#